data_AF-A0A3M0LQI7-F1
#
_entry.id   AF-A0A3M0LQI7-F1
#
_cell.length_a   1.000
_cell.length_b   1.000
_cell.length_c   1.000
_cell.angle_alpha   90.00
_cell.angle_beta   90.00
_cell.angle_gamma   90.00
#
_symmetry.space_group_name_H-M   'P 1'
#
loop_
_entity.id
_entity.type
_entity.pdbx_description
1 polymer ?
#
loop_
_entity_poly.entity_id
_entity_poly.type
_entity_poly.pdbx_seq_one_letter_code
_entity_poly.pdbx_strand_id
1 'polypeptide(L)'
;MLPADWPVLIVDLKDCFFTIPLHPDDRPKFAFTVPTINNAEPAQRYQWRVLPQGMRNSPMLCQWYVARALSGVRKRFPDAHVYHYMDDILVATPTQEELLRLQPQLLNALHSHGLQVAPEKVQQQPPWKYLGVKILERTIRHQEVQFVQSVKTLNDAQKLVGVITWLRPYLGLTTAQLSPLFELLKGDTDLKSPRELTPEARKVLEEVQQAVSACQVYRIEPSIDVTVFITTPDLHPTGIIGQWNDDWTDPLHVLEWVFLPHQPHKTVTALFELIACLIIKCRQRCLQLMGADPSKIILPVQREEFDWSYANNVSLQSALEGFSGQITYHLPSHKLLQVAKNTQFSLRPKSSQEPVQGPTVFTDGSGKTGKAIVTWQDGSEWQVLEGHEDGSAQLVELKAAVMAFEKFSQEPFNLITDSAYVADIAQRLSCSVLKEVSNPALFDLLKALWCAIQARVHPYYVLHVRSHTNLPGFVAEGNARADKLANPAWVAPQPDVLAQAKASHGFFHQNAHTLQKQFQLMATEAREIVESCDDCHALGAPLPAGVNPRGLKALELWQTDVTQVAEFGRLKYVHVTVDTFSSAMWASAHTGEKARDVIAHWRQAFAVLGIPSAVKTDNGPAYASQQVRQFLQSWGVSHNFGIPHSPTGQAIVERNHGTLKRVLQKQKRGMQGETPNSRLAKALYTINHLTVPQNSNNPVILNHHLSLQASDGEQQPRAKVRVRNLVTKQWEGPYDLIAMGRGYACVSTDTGTRWLPSKCVRPDLRPQRQNSADRQGGSRDQLESHQVDESSSDHSDDSSTDSD
;
A
#
# COMPACT_ATOMS: atom_id res chain seq x y z
N MET A 1 7.05 -33.48 14.72
CA MET A 1 5.98 -34.48 14.45
C MET A 1 6.19 -35.69 15.37
N LEU A 2 5.15 -36.44 15.72
CA LEU A 2 5.26 -37.62 16.59
C LEU A 2 5.43 -38.90 15.74
N PRO A 3 6.54 -39.64 15.86
CA PRO A 3 6.76 -40.86 15.09
C PRO A 3 5.70 -41.93 15.35
N ALA A 4 5.29 -42.71 14.36
CA ALA A 4 4.37 -43.83 14.52
C ALA A 4 5.01 -44.94 15.37
N ASP A 5 4.18 -45.69 16.10
CA ASP A 5 4.57 -46.86 16.91
C ASP A 5 5.57 -46.60 18.06
N TRP A 6 6.12 -45.39 18.18
CA TRP A 6 6.95 -45.00 19.33
C TRP A 6 6.10 -44.97 20.60
N PRO A 7 6.56 -45.59 21.70
CA PRO A 7 5.87 -45.49 22.98
C PRO A 7 5.88 -44.06 23.51
N VAL A 8 4.76 -43.69 24.14
CA VAL A 8 4.50 -42.33 24.61
C VAL A 8 4.18 -42.32 26.10
N LEU A 9 4.76 -41.36 26.81
CA LEU A 9 4.45 -41.03 28.19
C LEU A 9 3.96 -39.57 28.25
N ILE A 10 2.78 -39.35 28.83
CA ILE A 10 2.31 -38.00 29.17
C ILE A 10 2.35 -37.81 30.68
N VAL A 11 2.88 -36.67 31.08
CA VAL A 11 3.00 -36.24 32.47
C VAL A 11 2.40 -34.83 32.59
N ASP A 12 1.53 -34.63 33.57
CA ASP A 12 0.94 -33.35 33.92
C ASP A 12 1.49 -32.88 35.27
N LEU A 13 1.94 -31.63 35.32
CA LEU A 13 2.46 -31.01 36.54
C LEU A 13 1.31 -30.42 37.35
N LYS A 14 1.15 -30.92 38.58
CA LYS A 14 0.19 -30.38 39.52
C LYS A 14 0.57 -28.96 39.92
N ASP A 15 -0.36 -28.03 39.75
CA ASP A 15 -0.24 -26.66 40.25
C ASP A 15 1.06 -25.95 39.80
N CYS A 16 1.53 -26.12 38.53
CA CYS A 16 2.85 -25.62 38.05
C CYS A 16 3.19 -24.23 38.59
N PHE A 17 2.29 -23.26 38.40
CA PHE A 17 2.52 -21.89 38.84
C PHE A 17 2.77 -21.77 40.34
N PHE A 18 2.01 -22.50 41.15
CA PHE A 18 2.11 -22.45 42.61
C PHE A 18 3.30 -23.23 43.15
N THR A 19 3.96 -24.05 42.33
CA THR A 19 5.23 -24.71 42.71
C THR A 19 6.46 -23.84 42.47
N ILE A 20 6.37 -22.83 41.61
CA ILE A 20 7.52 -22.00 41.22
C ILE A 20 7.64 -20.79 42.16
N PRO A 21 8.75 -20.67 42.92
CA PRO A 21 8.92 -19.59 43.88
C PRO A 21 9.14 -18.23 43.20
N LEU A 22 8.52 -17.20 43.75
CA LEU A 22 8.77 -15.81 43.35
C LEU A 22 9.95 -15.24 44.18
N HIS A 23 10.79 -14.45 43.51
CA HIS A 23 11.92 -13.78 44.15
C HIS A 23 11.46 -12.92 45.32
N PRO A 24 12.10 -12.98 46.51
CA PRO A 24 11.68 -12.24 47.70
C PRO A 24 11.42 -10.74 47.45
N ASP A 25 12.28 -10.08 46.68
CA ASP A 25 12.18 -8.65 46.38
C ASP A 25 11.00 -8.27 45.48
N ASP A 26 10.44 -9.26 44.76
CA ASP A 26 9.28 -9.04 43.90
C ASP A 26 7.96 -9.30 44.61
N ARG A 27 7.95 -10.10 45.70
CA ARG A 27 6.72 -10.46 46.44
C ARG A 27 5.90 -9.24 46.88
N PRO A 28 6.49 -8.15 47.41
CA PRO A 28 5.72 -6.97 47.82
C PRO A 28 4.94 -6.31 46.66
N LYS A 29 5.41 -6.46 45.42
CA LYS A 29 4.75 -5.91 44.22
C LYS A 29 3.44 -6.62 43.89
N PHE A 30 3.23 -7.82 44.44
CA PHE A 30 2.04 -8.64 44.26
C PHE A 30 1.19 -8.73 45.53
N ALA A 31 1.23 -7.69 46.36
CA ALA A 31 0.36 -7.60 47.52
C ALA A 31 -1.10 -7.38 47.10
N PHE A 32 -2.03 -8.05 47.77
CA PHE A 32 -3.48 -7.88 47.58
C PHE A 32 -4.20 -7.86 48.92
N THR A 33 -5.40 -7.28 48.92
CA THR A 33 -6.25 -7.12 50.10
C THR A 33 -7.52 -7.94 49.92
N VAL A 34 -7.87 -8.75 50.92
CA VAL A 34 -9.11 -9.52 50.92
C VAL A 34 -10.17 -8.72 51.69
N PRO A 35 -11.26 -8.28 51.04
CA PRO A 35 -12.30 -7.50 51.69
C PRO A 35 -13.01 -8.32 52.78
N THR A 36 -13.42 -7.66 53.85
CA THR A 36 -14.18 -8.26 54.95
C THR A 36 -15.67 -8.06 54.72
N ILE A 37 -16.51 -8.97 55.25
CA ILE A 37 -17.96 -8.86 55.11
C ILE A 37 -18.39 -7.53 55.73
N ASN A 38 -19.05 -6.69 54.94
CA ASN A 38 -19.50 -5.34 55.32
C ASN A 38 -18.40 -4.39 55.81
N ASN A 39 -17.12 -4.63 55.47
CA ASN A 39 -15.98 -3.88 56.01
C ASN A 39 -15.98 -3.82 57.56
N ALA A 40 -16.55 -4.83 58.23
CA ALA A 40 -16.76 -4.84 59.67
C ALA A 40 -15.45 -4.88 60.48
N GLU A 41 -14.34 -5.26 59.83
CA GLU A 41 -13.00 -5.31 60.42
C GLU A 41 -11.94 -4.93 59.36
N PRO A 42 -10.71 -4.53 59.78
CA PRO A 42 -9.64 -4.23 58.85
C PRO A 42 -9.35 -5.38 57.88
N ALA A 43 -9.31 -5.07 56.59
CA ALA A 43 -9.09 -6.06 55.55
C ALA A 43 -7.69 -6.69 55.64
N GLN A 44 -7.62 -8.02 55.55
CA GLN A 44 -6.35 -8.75 55.60
C GLN A 44 -5.57 -8.56 54.31
N ARG A 45 -4.24 -8.41 54.43
CA ARG A 45 -3.33 -8.22 53.31
C ARG A 45 -2.42 -9.44 53.15
N TYR A 46 -2.32 -9.92 51.92
CA TYR A 46 -1.46 -11.04 51.53
C TYR A 46 -0.52 -10.61 50.42
N GLN A 47 0.53 -11.40 50.19
CA GLN A 47 1.39 -11.26 49.03
C GLN A 47 1.69 -12.64 48.46
N TRP A 48 1.84 -12.71 47.14
CA TRP A 48 2.23 -13.95 46.49
C TRP A 48 3.68 -14.33 46.84
N ARG A 49 3.89 -15.61 47.16
CA ARG A 49 5.23 -16.20 47.37
C ARG A 49 5.71 -17.04 46.19
N VAL A 50 4.80 -17.32 45.27
CA VAL A 50 4.93 -18.20 44.11
C VAL A 50 4.37 -17.46 42.90
N LEU A 51 4.53 -18.00 41.69
CA LEU A 51 4.01 -17.33 40.49
C LEU A 51 2.47 -17.18 40.56
N PRO A 52 1.95 -15.94 40.50
CA PRO A 52 0.51 -15.71 40.51
C PRO A 52 -0.11 -16.09 39.16
N GLN A 53 -1.24 -16.79 39.20
CA GLN A 53 -2.04 -17.02 37.99
C GLN A 53 -2.70 -15.71 37.54
N GLY A 54 -2.71 -15.46 36.22
CA GLY A 54 -3.23 -14.20 35.65
C GLY A 54 -2.20 -13.09 35.50
N MET A 55 -1.01 -13.21 36.08
CA MET A 55 0.10 -12.31 35.74
C MET A 55 0.56 -12.59 34.31
N ARG A 56 0.70 -11.51 33.53
CA ARG A 56 1.08 -11.54 32.11
C ARG A 56 2.32 -12.40 31.81
N ASN A 57 3.33 -12.36 32.69
CA ASN A 57 4.59 -13.06 32.49
C ASN A 57 4.63 -14.47 33.10
N SER A 58 3.62 -14.89 33.89
CA SER A 58 3.63 -16.19 34.54
C SER A 58 3.76 -17.35 33.54
N PRO A 59 3.03 -17.40 32.41
CA PRO A 59 3.15 -18.49 31.46
C PRO A 59 4.58 -18.64 30.89
N MET A 60 5.22 -17.52 30.56
CA MET A 60 6.61 -17.51 30.07
C MET A 60 7.58 -18.05 31.13
N LEU A 61 7.40 -17.64 32.39
CA LEU A 61 8.23 -18.09 33.50
C LEU A 61 8.03 -19.59 33.82
N CYS A 62 6.79 -20.11 33.86
CA CYS A 62 6.55 -21.56 34.02
C CYS A 62 7.15 -22.34 32.83
N GLN A 63 6.94 -21.89 31.59
CA GLN A 63 7.52 -22.53 30.39
C GLN A 63 9.05 -22.63 30.47
N TRP A 64 9.73 -21.57 30.89
CA TRP A 64 11.19 -21.53 31.00
C TRP A 64 11.71 -22.36 32.17
N TYR A 65 11.05 -22.29 33.32
CA TYR A 65 11.43 -23.04 34.51
C TYR A 65 11.31 -24.57 34.28
N VAL A 66 10.20 -25.02 33.70
CA VAL A 66 10.01 -26.43 33.32
C VAL A 66 11.01 -26.84 32.25
N ALA A 67 11.29 -26.00 31.25
CA ALA A 67 12.32 -26.27 30.24
C ALA A 67 13.70 -26.51 30.88
N ARG A 68 14.05 -25.73 31.91
CA ARG A 68 15.31 -25.88 32.65
C ARG A 68 15.36 -27.21 33.39
N ALA A 69 14.27 -27.60 34.06
CA ALA A 69 14.18 -28.89 34.74
C ALA A 69 14.37 -30.08 33.76
N LEU A 70 13.82 -29.95 32.55
CA LEU A 70 13.92 -30.99 31.50
C LEU A 70 15.27 -31.01 30.76
N SER A 71 16.12 -30.00 30.93
CA SER A 71 17.34 -29.83 30.13
C SER A 71 18.34 -30.98 30.28
N GLY A 72 18.51 -31.52 31.49
CA GLY A 72 19.39 -32.67 31.74
C GLY A 72 18.87 -33.95 31.08
N VAL A 73 17.55 -34.17 31.12
CA VAL A 73 16.89 -35.33 30.49
C VAL A 73 17.09 -35.29 28.98
N ARG A 74 16.83 -34.13 28.34
CA ARG A 74 17.03 -33.94 26.90
C ARG A 74 18.46 -34.22 26.45
N LYS A 75 19.45 -33.78 27.23
CA LYS A 75 20.87 -34.03 26.93
C LYS A 75 21.25 -35.51 27.04
N ARG A 76 20.63 -36.23 27.98
CA ARG A 76 20.93 -37.64 28.24
C ARG A 76 20.23 -38.60 27.29
N PHE A 77 19.11 -38.17 26.70
CA PHE A 77 18.31 -38.93 25.74
C PHE A 77 18.08 -38.09 24.48
N PRO A 78 19.10 -37.91 23.63
CA PRO A 78 19.00 -37.06 22.45
C PRO A 78 17.99 -37.58 21.42
N ASP A 79 17.79 -38.90 21.36
CA ASP A 79 16.86 -39.56 20.43
C ASP A 79 15.40 -39.52 20.92
N ALA A 80 15.16 -39.09 22.16
CA ALA A 80 13.83 -38.95 22.72
C ALA A 80 13.20 -37.60 22.34
N HIS A 81 11.95 -37.63 21.89
CA HIS A 81 11.17 -36.43 21.68
C HIS A 81 10.50 -36.01 23.00
N VAL A 82 11.00 -34.91 23.61
CA VAL A 82 10.45 -34.34 24.84
C VAL A 82 9.80 -32.99 24.55
N TYR A 83 8.48 -33.00 24.35
CA TYR A 83 7.66 -31.81 24.18
C TYR A 83 7.11 -31.34 25.53
N HIS A 84 7.10 -30.03 25.76
CA HIS A 84 6.44 -29.48 26.94
C HIS A 84 5.74 -28.17 26.61
N TYR A 85 4.52 -28.05 27.12
CA TYR A 85 3.73 -26.82 27.06
C TYR A 85 3.20 -26.57 28.45
N MET A 86 3.79 -25.58 29.13
CA MET A 86 3.49 -25.23 30.51
C MET A 86 3.62 -26.44 31.44
N ASP A 87 2.52 -26.95 31.96
CA ASP A 87 2.39 -28.11 32.84
C ASP A 87 2.29 -29.46 32.11
N ASP A 88 1.94 -29.46 30.81
CA ASP A 88 1.80 -30.67 30.00
C ASP A 88 3.15 -31.09 29.38
N ILE A 89 3.63 -32.29 29.71
CA ILE A 89 4.85 -32.88 29.18
C ILE A 89 4.52 -34.15 28.40
N LEU A 90 5.00 -34.25 27.16
CA LEU A 90 4.92 -35.46 26.34
C LEU A 90 6.33 -35.95 26.05
N VAL A 91 6.58 -37.22 26.32
CA VAL A 91 7.82 -37.91 25.95
C VAL A 91 7.49 -39.05 25.00
N ALA A 92 8.24 -39.15 23.90
CA ALA A 92 8.20 -40.30 23.01
C ALA A 92 9.62 -40.79 22.73
N THR A 93 9.83 -42.09 22.76
CA THR A 93 11.15 -42.71 22.53
C THR A 93 11.06 -43.75 21.41
N PRO A 94 12.18 -44.07 20.72
CA PRO A 94 12.21 -45.13 19.71
C PRO A 94 11.74 -46.49 20.23
N THR A 95 12.08 -46.83 21.48
CA THR A 95 11.75 -48.14 22.08
C THR A 95 11.13 -48.03 23.46
N GLN A 96 10.41 -49.09 23.89
CA GLN A 96 9.81 -49.16 25.22
C GLN A 96 10.87 -49.25 26.33
N GLU A 97 12.00 -49.90 26.06
CA GLU A 97 13.10 -50.01 27.01
C GLU A 97 13.71 -48.63 27.32
N GLU A 98 13.92 -47.80 26.30
CA GLU A 98 14.39 -46.42 26.49
C GLU A 98 13.40 -45.60 27.30
N LEU A 99 12.10 -45.75 27.06
CA LEU A 99 11.07 -45.06 27.83
C LEU A 99 11.16 -45.43 29.32
N LEU A 100 11.30 -46.73 29.62
CA LEU A 100 11.45 -47.25 30.98
C LEU A 100 12.72 -46.73 31.67
N ARG A 101 13.80 -46.52 30.92
CA ARG A 101 15.05 -45.91 31.44
C ARG A 101 14.96 -44.40 31.62
N LEU A 102 14.19 -43.72 30.78
CA LEU A 102 14.01 -42.26 30.79
C LEU A 102 13.05 -41.82 31.90
N GLN A 103 11.91 -42.49 32.04
CA GLN A 103 10.85 -42.14 33.00
C GLN A 103 11.35 -41.83 34.42
N PRO A 104 12.15 -42.68 35.10
CA PRO A 104 12.63 -42.36 36.45
C PRO A 104 13.53 -41.12 36.48
N GLN A 105 14.31 -40.87 35.42
CA GLN A 105 15.17 -39.68 35.34
C GLN A 105 14.35 -38.42 35.13
N LEU A 106 13.28 -38.49 34.33
CA LEU A 106 12.32 -37.40 34.17
C LEU A 106 11.66 -37.04 35.50
N LEU A 107 11.12 -38.02 36.22
CA LEU A 107 10.45 -37.79 37.50
C LEU A 107 11.42 -37.22 38.55
N ASN A 108 12.64 -37.75 38.62
CA ASN A 108 13.68 -37.23 39.52
C ASN A 108 14.09 -35.80 39.16
N ALA A 109 14.22 -35.49 37.87
CA ALA A 109 14.56 -34.14 37.42
C ALA A 109 13.48 -33.13 37.79
N LEU A 110 12.20 -33.47 37.58
CA LEU A 110 11.06 -32.63 37.98
C LEU A 110 11.02 -32.44 39.50
N HIS A 111 11.13 -33.54 40.26
CA HIS A 111 11.10 -33.52 41.73
C HIS A 111 12.23 -32.67 42.33
N SER A 112 13.46 -32.81 41.80
CA SER A 112 14.62 -32.03 42.25
C SER A 112 14.46 -30.51 42.04
N HIS A 113 13.58 -30.09 41.13
CA HIS A 113 13.25 -28.68 40.88
C HIS A 113 11.99 -28.21 41.62
N GLY A 114 11.42 -29.05 42.50
CA GLY A 114 10.20 -28.77 43.27
C GLY A 114 8.91 -28.93 42.47
N LEU A 115 8.98 -29.43 41.24
CA LEU A 115 7.81 -29.65 40.38
C LEU A 115 7.13 -30.97 40.79
N GLN A 116 5.83 -30.91 41.06
CA GLN A 116 5.04 -32.06 41.46
C GLN A 116 4.29 -32.63 40.27
N VAL A 117 4.42 -33.94 40.04
CA VAL A 117 3.64 -34.66 39.04
C VAL A 117 2.31 -35.08 39.66
N ALA A 118 1.20 -34.93 38.93
CA ALA A 118 -0.09 -35.52 39.30
C ALA A 118 -0.13 -37.00 38.89
N PRO A 119 0.06 -37.97 39.82
CA PRO A 119 0.21 -39.39 39.45
C PRO A 119 -1.01 -39.94 38.71
N GLU A 120 -2.21 -39.46 39.06
CA GLU A 120 -3.49 -39.81 38.46
C GLU A 120 -3.65 -39.35 37.01
N LYS A 121 -2.83 -38.38 36.57
CA LYS A 121 -2.84 -37.84 35.21
C LYS A 121 -1.72 -38.38 34.33
N VAL A 122 -0.86 -39.24 34.85
CA VAL A 122 0.20 -39.88 34.08
C VAL A 122 -0.42 -40.90 33.12
N GLN A 123 -0.11 -40.78 31.83
CA GLN A 123 -0.66 -41.66 30.79
C GLN A 123 0.47 -42.44 30.11
N GLN A 124 0.41 -43.76 30.20
CA GLN A 124 1.42 -44.67 29.63
C GLN A 124 0.90 -45.51 28.46
N GLN A 125 -0.41 -45.52 28.24
CA GLN A 125 -1.06 -46.32 27.21
C GLN A 125 -2.02 -45.44 26.38
N PRO A 126 -2.23 -45.77 25.09
CA PRO A 126 -3.20 -45.09 24.26
C PRO A 126 -4.64 -45.37 24.76
N PRO A 127 -5.60 -44.44 24.54
CA PRO A 127 -5.43 -43.14 23.91
C PRO A 127 -4.81 -42.11 24.86
N TRP A 128 -3.71 -41.48 24.44
CA TRP A 128 -3.08 -40.41 25.20
C TRP A 128 -3.74 -39.06 24.89
N LYS A 129 -4.04 -38.26 25.91
CA LYS A 129 -4.60 -36.92 25.78
C LYS A 129 -3.51 -35.88 25.97
N TYR A 130 -3.30 -35.04 24.95
CA TYR A 130 -2.32 -33.95 24.96
C TYR A 130 -2.89 -32.74 24.23
N LEU A 131 -2.87 -31.54 24.83
CA LEU A 131 -3.24 -30.26 24.18
C LEU A 131 -4.51 -30.31 23.30
N GLY A 132 -5.57 -30.96 23.79
CA GLY A 132 -6.85 -31.05 23.08
C GLY A 132 -6.95 -32.11 21.97
N VAL A 133 -5.91 -32.93 21.77
CA VAL A 133 -5.94 -34.11 20.89
C VAL A 133 -5.91 -35.42 21.68
N LYS A 134 -6.41 -36.49 21.05
CA LYS A 134 -6.26 -37.90 21.43
C LYS A 134 -5.28 -38.55 20.47
N ILE A 135 -4.18 -39.03 21.02
CA ILE A 135 -3.11 -39.71 20.29
C ILE A 135 -3.31 -41.21 20.47
N LEU A 136 -3.34 -41.94 19.36
CA LEU A 136 -3.36 -43.39 19.29
C LEU A 136 -1.98 -43.90 18.82
N GLU A 137 -1.84 -45.22 18.68
CA GLU A 137 -0.57 -45.86 18.28
C GLU A 137 -0.06 -45.33 16.94
N ARG A 138 -0.95 -45.17 15.95
CA ARG A 138 -0.61 -44.72 14.59
C ARG A 138 -1.31 -43.43 14.17
N THR A 139 -2.36 -42.99 14.87
CA THR A 139 -3.20 -41.86 14.43
C THR A 139 -3.45 -40.83 15.54
N ILE A 140 -3.87 -39.65 15.15
CA ILE A 140 -4.21 -38.53 16.04
C ILE A 140 -5.60 -38.03 15.66
N ARG A 141 -6.44 -37.81 16.66
CA ARG A 141 -7.80 -37.29 16.53
C ARG A 141 -8.01 -36.14 17.50
N HIS A 142 -8.97 -35.27 17.23
CA HIS A 142 -9.35 -34.28 18.24
C HIS A 142 -10.10 -34.92 19.41
N GLN A 143 -10.00 -34.29 20.58
CA GLN A 143 -10.92 -34.56 21.68
C GLN A 143 -12.32 -34.07 21.31
N GLU A 144 -13.34 -34.56 22.03
CA GLU A 144 -14.71 -34.14 21.79
C GLU A 144 -14.85 -32.63 22.03
N VAL A 145 -15.41 -31.92 21.04
CA VAL A 145 -15.56 -30.46 21.08
C VAL A 145 -17.03 -30.11 21.16
N GLN A 146 -17.38 -29.29 22.14
CA GLN A 146 -18.72 -28.72 22.24
C GLN A 146 -18.81 -27.46 21.37
N PHE A 147 -19.67 -27.51 20.36
CA PHE A 147 -19.94 -26.38 19.49
C PHE A 147 -21.06 -25.51 20.07
N VAL A 148 -20.95 -24.19 19.86
CA VAL A 148 -22.02 -23.25 20.17
C VAL A 148 -23.19 -23.51 19.23
N GLN A 149 -24.27 -24.09 19.76
CA GLN A 149 -25.48 -24.46 19.00
C GLN A 149 -26.36 -23.24 18.66
N SER A 150 -26.25 -22.16 19.44
CA SER A 150 -27.02 -20.92 19.24
C SER A 150 -26.08 -19.74 19.04
N VAL A 151 -25.89 -19.34 17.78
CA VAL A 151 -25.21 -18.10 17.42
C VAL A 151 -26.24 -16.98 17.46
N LYS A 152 -26.02 -15.98 18.33
CA LYS A 152 -26.88 -14.79 18.44
C LYS A 152 -26.14 -13.50 18.12
N THR A 153 -24.83 -13.48 18.32
CA THR A 153 -23.98 -12.31 18.15
C THR A 153 -22.78 -12.60 17.26
N LEU A 154 -22.13 -11.55 16.73
CA LEU A 154 -20.85 -11.68 16.01
C LEU A 154 -19.78 -12.37 16.88
N ASN A 155 -19.73 -12.09 18.19
CA ASN A 155 -18.80 -12.76 19.10
C ASN A 155 -19.02 -14.27 19.16
N ASP A 156 -20.27 -14.74 19.14
CA ASP A 156 -20.59 -16.17 19.12
C ASP A 156 -20.13 -16.81 17.80
N ALA A 157 -20.37 -16.12 16.68
CA ALA A 157 -19.91 -16.55 15.36
C ALA A 157 -18.37 -16.62 15.29
N GLN A 158 -17.66 -15.62 15.83
CA GLN A 158 -16.20 -15.61 15.89
C GLN A 158 -15.65 -16.76 16.74
N LYS A 159 -16.27 -17.07 17.88
CA LYS A 159 -15.88 -18.23 18.70
C LYS A 159 -16.09 -19.55 17.96
N LEU A 160 -17.26 -19.71 17.33
CA LEU A 160 -17.59 -20.90 16.55
C LEU A 160 -16.59 -21.10 15.41
N VAL A 161 -16.39 -20.09 14.57
CA VAL A 161 -15.46 -20.15 13.43
C VAL A 161 -14.01 -20.32 13.90
N GLY A 162 -13.64 -19.72 15.04
CA GLY A 162 -12.31 -19.90 15.64
C GLY A 162 -12.03 -21.35 16.02
N VAL A 163 -12.99 -22.02 16.67
CA VAL A 163 -12.89 -23.45 17.01
C VAL A 163 -12.80 -24.31 15.74
N ILE A 164 -13.64 -24.04 14.74
CA ILE A 164 -13.63 -24.79 13.47
C ILE A 164 -12.30 -24.61 12.74
N THR A 165 -11.75 -23.39 12.72
CA THR A 165 -10.46 -23.10 12.10
C THR A 165 -9.31 -23.83 12.80
N TRP A 166 -9.37 -23.95 14.14
CA TRP A 166 -8.41 -24.72 14.92
C TRP A 166 -8.46 -26.23 14.62
N LEU A 167 -9.67 -26.79 14.43
CA LEU A 167 -9.87 -28.20 14.11
C LEU A 167 -9.50 -28.55 12.66
N ARG A 168 -9.65 -27.58 11.75
CA ARG A 168 -9.60 -27.76 10.30
C ARG A 168 -8.40 -28.57 9.77
N PRO A 169 -7.16 -28.42 10.30
CA PRO A 169 -6.01 -29.20 9.83
C PRO A 169 -6.14 -30.72 9.97
N TYR A 170 -7.14 -31.21 10.70
CA TYR A 170 -7.40 -32.64 10.92
C TYR A 170 -8.61 -33.18 10.19
N LEU A 171 -9.47 -32.31 9.66
CA LEU A 171 -10.81 -32.69 9.16
C LEU A 171 -10.86 -32.86 7.65
N GLY A 172 -9.92 -32.28 6.90
CA GLY A 172 -9.95 -32.29 5.44
C GLY A 172 -11.11 -31.52 4.81
N LEU A 173 -11.75 -30.61 5.56
CA LEU A 173 -12.85 -29.78 5.06
C LEU A 173 -12.32 -28.58 4.25
N THR A 174 -12.77 -28.49 2.99
CA THR A 174 -12.35 -27.46 2.03
C THR A 174 -12.90 -26.07 2.40
N THR A 175 -12.32 -25.04 1.80
CA THR A 175 -12.77 -23.65 2.03
C THR A 175 -14.18 -23.44 1.51
N ALA A 176 -14.52 -24.07 0.38
CA ALA A 176 -15.85 -23.99 -0.22
C ALA A 176 -16.91 -24.62 0.69
N GLN A 177 -16.65 -25.80 1.25
CA GLN A 177 -17.56 -26.46 2.21
C GLN A 177 -17.82 -25.60 3.44
N LEU A 178 -16.78 -24.95 3.99
CA LEU A 178 -16.91 -24.11 5.19
C LEU A 178 -17.42 -22.69 4.90
N SER A 179 -17.59 -22.31 3.63
CA SER A 179 -17.97 -20.95 3.23
C SER A 179 -19.21 -20.44 3.96
N PRO A 180 -20.34 -21.19 4.07
CA PRO A 180 -21.53 -20.70 4.76
C PRO A 180 -21.31 -20.27 6.22
N LEU A 181 -20.35 -20.88 6.91
CA LEU A 181 -19.99 -20.49 8.29
C LEU A 181 -19.11 -19.24 8.33
N PHE A 182 -18.22 -19.06 7.35
CA PHE A 182 -17.39 -17.86 7.25
C PHE A 182 -18.21 -16.61 6.89
N GLU A 183 -19.28 -16.78 6.11
CA GLU A 183 -20.21 -15.72 5.75
C GLU A 183 -20.86 -15.04 6.98
N LEU A 184 -21.02 -15.77 8.09
CA LEU A 184 -21.54 -15.22 9.36
C LEU A 184 -20.67 -14.08 9.93
N LEU A 185 -19.39 -14.01 9.53
CA LEU A 185 -18.47 -12.98 9.99
C LEU A 185 -18.61 -11.66 9.20
N LYS A 186 -19.37 -11.65 8.10
CA LYS A 186 -19.62 -10.42 7.34
C LYS A 186 -20.59 -9.50 8.08
N GLY A 187 -20.65 -8.24 7.66
CA GLY A 187 -21.56 -7.21 8.18
C GLY A 187 -20.95 -6.32 9.25
N ASP A 188 -21.78 -5.83 10.17
CA ASP A 188 -21.40 -4.91 11.24
C ASP A 188 -20.28 -5.51 12.12
N THR A 189 -19.26 -4.70 12.39
CA THR A 189 -18.08 -5.06 13.17
C THR A 189 -18.31 -5.04 14.68
N ASP A 190 -19.44 -4.53 15.17
CA ASP A 190 -19.79 -4.64 16.59
C ASP A 190 -19.93 -6.12 17.00
N LEU A 191 -19.20 -6.52 18.05
CA LEU A 191 -19.23 -7.86 18.62
C LEU A 191 -20.63 -8.29 19.08
N LYS A 192 -21.49 -7.33 19.41
CA LYS A 192 -22.88 -7.56 19.82
C LYS A 192 -23.87 -7.54 18.66
N SER A 193 -23.41 -7.24 17.44
CA SER A 193 -24.29 -7.20 16.28
C SER A 193 -24.97 -8.57 16.09
N PRO A 194 -26.28 -8.59 15.78
CA PRO A 194 -27.04 -9.82 15.72
C PRO A 194 -26.55 -10.71 14.58
N ARG A 195 -26.49 -12.02 14.84
CA ARG A 195 -26.17 -13.07 13.86
C ARG A 195 -27.08 -14.26 14.08
N GLU A 196 -27.38 -14.98 13.02
CA GLU A 196 -28.15 -16.23 13.07
C GLU A 196 -27.54 -17.25 12.11
N LEU A 197 -27.58 -18.53 12.50
CA LEU A 197 -27.17 -19.63 11.62
C LEU A 197 -28.21 -19.82 10.50
N THR A 198 -27.80 -19.56 9.26
CA THR A 198 -28.60 -19.92 8.07
C THR A 198 -28.78 -21.44 7.97
N PRO A 199 -29.79 -21.94 7.24
CA PRO A 199 -29.99 -23.38 7.03
C PRO A 199 -28.74 -24.07 6.49
N GLU A 200 -28.03 -23.43 5.55
CA GLU A 200 -26.78 -23.93 4.96
C GLU A 200 -25.67 -23.99 6.01
N ALA A 201 -25.52 -22.95 6.82
CA ALA A 201 -24.53 -22.90 7.90
C ALA A 201 -24.79 -23.98 8.96
N ARG A 202 -26.05 -24.30 9.28
CA ARG A 202 -26.41 -25.40 10.20
C ARG A 202 -26.00 -26.75 9.64
N LYS A 203 -26.31 -27.01 8.37
CA LYS A 203 -25.92 -28.25 7.69
C LYS A 203 -24.40 -28.43 7.68
N VAL A 204 -23.65 -27.38 7.35
CA VAL A 204 -22.18 -27.42 7.38
C VAL A 204 -21.66 -27.64 8.81
N LEU A 205 -22.30 -27.07 9.82
CA LEU A 205 -21.92 -27.31 11.22
C LEU A 205 -22.12 -28.79 11.62
N GLU A 206 -23.20 -29.44 11.17
CA GLU A 206 -23.41 -30.87 11.36
C GLU A 206 -22.34 -31.71 10.65
N GLU A 207 -21.98 -31.35 9.42
CA GLU A 207 -20.89 -31.98 8.66
C GLU A 207 -19.54 -31.85 9.40
N VAL A 208 -19.27 -30.67 9.99
CA VAL A 208 -18.07 -30.44 10.82
C VAL A 208 -18.09 -31.33 12.06
N GLN A 209 -19.23 -31.45 12.75
CA GLN A 209 -19.38 -32.30 13.93
C GLN A 209 -19.15 -33.78 13.62
N GLN A 210 -19.68 -34.25 12.49
CA GLN A 210 -19.44 -35.60 11.98
C GLN A 210 -17.95 -35.81 11.64
N ALA A 211 -17.33 -34.84 10.94
CA ALA A 211 -15.92 -34.90 10.58
C ALA A 211 -15.01 -34.95 11.82
N VAL A 212 -15.30 -34.19 12.89
CA VAL A 212 -14.51 -34.23 14.14
C VAL A 212 -14.52 -35.63 14.77
N SER A 213 -15.62 -36.37 14.63
CA SER A 213 -15.77 -37.71 15.19
C SER A 213 -15.14 -38.79 14.30
N ALA A 214 -15.19 -38.61 12.98
CA ALA A 214 -14.79 -39.62 11.99
C ALA A 214 -13.34 -39.45 11.49
N CYS A 215 -12.85 -38.22 11.37
CA CYS A 215 -11.57 -37.92 10.76
C CYS A 215 -10.40 -38.13 11.72
N GLN A 216 -9.25 -38.47 11.13
CA GLN A 216 -7.98 -38.64 11.83
C GLN A 216 -6.83 -38.26 10.91
N VAL A 217 -5.70 -37.90 11.51
CA VAL A 217 -4.41 -37.79 10.81
C VAL A 217 -3.46 -38.86 11.35
N TYR A 218 -2.38 -39.10 10.64
CA TYR A 218 -1.40 -40.12 10.98
C TYR A 218 -0.21 -39.53 11.74
N ARG A 219 0.40 -40.36 12.58
CA ARG A 219 1.74 -40.14 13.11
C ARG A 219 2.75 -40.37 11.99
N ILE A 220 3.88 -39.67 12.06
CA ILE A 220 4.88 -39.69 10.98
C ILE A 220 5.64 -41.03 11.00
N GLU A 221 5.84 -41.65 9.85
CA GLU A 221 6.77 -42.78 9.71
C GLU A 221 8.17 -42.24 9.40
N PRO A 222 9.18 -42.32 10.31
CA PRO A 222 10.47 -41.65 10.10
C PRO A 222 11.24 -42.12 8.85
N SER A 223 10.96 -43.34 8.38
CA SER A 223 11.61 -43.93 7.21
C SER A 223 11.03 -43.48 5.86
N ILE A 224 9.91 -42.77 5.86
CA ILE A 224 9.20 -42.35 4.63
C ILE A 224 9.29 -40.85 4.44
N ASP A 225 9.62 -40.43 3.22
CA ASP A 225 9.68 -39.03 2.84
C ASP A 225 8.31 -38.33 2.90
N VAL A 226 8.33 -37.05 3.28
CA VAL A 226 7.11 -36.23 3.29
C VAL A 226 6.88 -35.60 1.93
N THR A 227 5.65 -35.72 1.46
CA THR A 227 5.17 -35.18 0.20
C THR A 227 4.04 -34.17 0.45
N VAL A 228 4.09 -33.06 -0.27
CA VAL A 228 2.99 -32.08 -0.32
C VAL A 228 2.14 -32.32 -1.56
N PHE A 229 0.86 -32.57 -1.37
CA PHE A 229 -0.12 -32.65 -2.46
C PHE A 229 -0.93 -31.37 -2.51
N ILE A 230 -0.96 -30.72 -3.67
CA ILE A 230 -1.76 -29.53 -3.91
C ILE A 230 -3.00 -29.95 -4.70
N THR A 231 -4.17 -29.54 -4.23
CA THR A 231 -5.46 -29.71 -4.91
C THR A 231 -6.16 -28.37 -5.01
N THR A 232 -7.09 -28.20 -5.93
CA THR A 232 -7.84 -26.93 -6.09
C THR A 232 -9.33 -27.18 -6.29
N PRO A 233 -10.01 -27.86 -5.35
CA PRO A 233 -11.46 -27.99 -5.41
C PRO A 233 -12.08 -26.58 -5.48
N ASP A 234 -12.97 -26.37 -6.46
CA ASP A 234 -13.73 -25.13 -6.63
C ASP A 234 -12.86 -23.85 -6.69
N LEU A 235 -11.71 -23.92 -7.37
CA LEU A 235 -10.72 -22.83 -7.50
C LEU A 235 -10.11 -22.35 -6.18
N HIS A 236 -10.25 -23.10 -5.08
CA HIS A 236 -9.63 -22.80 -3.79
C HIS A 236 -8.52 -23.81 -3.47
N PRO A 237 -7.23 -23.42 -3.63
CA PRO A 237 -6.13 -24.33 -3.37
C PRO A 237 -6.13 -24.85 -1.92
N THR A 238 -5.98 -26.17 -1.79
CA THR A 238 -5.84 -26.91 -0.54
C THR A 238 -4.59 -27.78 -0.59
N GLY A 239 -3.77 -27.70 0.45
CA GLY A 239 -2.54 -28.46 0.60
C GLY A 239 -2.73 -29.63 1.54
N ILE A 240 -2.07 -30.74 1.24
CA ILE A 240 -2.05 -31.94 2.08
C ILE A 240 -0.59 -32.27 2.32
N ILE A 241 -0.15 -32.21 3.58
CA ILE A 241 1.15 -32.71 4.00
C ILE A 241 0.93 -34.18 4.38
N GLY A 242 1.58 -35.11 3.68
CA GLY A 242 1.37 -36.53 3.87
C GLY A 242 2.57 -37.38 3.48
N GLN A 243 2.47 -38.67 3.76
CA GLN A 243 3.41 -39.70 3.34
C GLN A 243 2.71 -40.67 2.40
N TRP A 244 3.42 -41.08 1.34
CA TRP A 244 2.91 -42.01 0.35
C TRP A 244 3.72 -43.30 0.36
N ASN A 245 3.04 -44.44 0.45
CA ASN A 245 3.65 -45.75 0.31
C ASN A 245 2.64 -46.77 -0.24
N ASP A 246 2.94 -47.36 -1.40
CA ASP A 246 2.05 -48.31 -2.08
C ASP A 246 1.87 -49.64 -1.31
N ASP A 247 2.76 -49.95 -0.37
CA ASP A 247 2.70 -51.17 0.45
C ASP A 247 1.71 -51.05 1.62
N TRP A 248 1.19 -49.85 1.91
CA TRP A 248 0.23 -49.63 2.99
C TRP A 248 -1.20 -49.95 2.57
N THR A 249 -2.03 -50.35 3.54
CA THR A 249 -3.47 -50.58 3.31
C THR A 249 -4.18 -49.32 2.82
N ASP A 250 -3.82 -48.17 3.38
CA ASP A 250 -4.12 -46.86 2.82
C ASP A 250 -2.79 -46.24 2.36
N PRO A 251 -2.57 -46.08 1.05
CA PRO A 251 -1.28 -45.62 0.53
C PRO A 251 -0.98 -44.16 0.88
N LEU A 252 -1.98 -43.38 1.32
CA LEU A 252 -1.80 -41.98 1.72
C LEU A 252 -2.06 -41.80 3.22
N HIS A 253 -0.99 -41.64 3.98
CA HIS A 253 -1.10 -41.20 5.37
C HIS A 253 -1.02 -39.68 5.44
N VAL A 254 -2.17 -39.03 5.67
CA VAL A 254 -2.25 -37.58 5.84
C VAL A 254 -1.73 -37.18 7.22
N LEU A 255 -0.74 -36.28 7.27
CA LEU A 255 -0.18 -35.73 8.50
C LEU A 255 -0.88 -34.43 8.90
N GLU A 256 -1.15 -33.53 7.94
CA GLU A 256 -1.84 -32.26 8.18
C GLU A 256 -2.46 -31.70 6.90
N TRP A 257 -3.65 -31.09 7.02
CA TRP A 257 -4.26 -30.30 5.95
C TRP A 257 -3.92 -28.81 6.08
N VAL A 258 -3.56 -28.18 4.97
CA VAL A 258 -3.13 -26.77 4.90
C VAL A 258 -4.05 -25.97 4.00
N PHE A 259 -4.54 -24.83 4.49
CA PHE A 259 -5.51 -24.00 3.77
C PHE A 259 -5.06 -22.55 3.69
N LEU A 260 -5.46 -21.87 2.62
CA LEU A 260 -5.36 -20.41 2.52
C LEU A 260 -6.51 -19.73 3.29
N PRO A 261 -6.39 -18.42 3.61
CA PRO A 261 -7.51 -17.63 4.12
C PRO A 261 -8.73 -17.73 3.20
N HIS A 262 -9.93 -17.68 3.78
CA HIS A 262 -11.17 -17.81 3.02
C HIS A 262 -11.32 -16.75 1.93
N GLN A 263 -10.97 -15.50 2.23
CA GLN A 263 -10.95 -14.43 1.24
C GLN A 263 -9.51 -14.01 0.91
N PRO A 264 -9.18 -13.87 -0.39
CA PRO A 264 -7.90 -13.32 -0.79
C PRO A 264 -7.79 -11.83 -0.44
N HIS A 265 -6.55 -11.34 -0.37
CA HIS A 265 -6.29 -9.95 -0.04
C HIS A 265 -6.63 -8.99 -1.20
N LYS A 266 -6.40 -9.41 -2.44
CA LYS A 266 -6.70 -8.64 -3.66
C LYS A 266 -8.13 -8.94 -4.14
N THR A 267 -8.74 -7.99 -4.84
CA THR A 267 -10.06 -8.18 -5.48
C THR A 267 -10.03 -9.29 -6.52
N VAL A 268 -9.00 -9.30 -7.36
CA VAL A 268 -8.73 -10.35 -8.33
C VAL A 268 -7.39 -10.97 -7.97
N THR A 269 -7.38 -12.28 -7.74
CA THR A 269 -6.16 -13.02 -7.42
C THR A 269 -6.05 -14.20 -8.38
N ALA A 270 -4.99 -14.26 -9.19
CA ALA A 270 -4.80 -15.37 -10.10
C ALA A 270 -4.60 -16.69 -9.34
N LEU A 271 -5.07 -17.80 -9.89
CA LEU A 271 -5.02 -19.11 -9.24
C LEU A 271 -3.57 -19.55 -8.95
N PHE A 272 -2.63 -19.26 -9.85
CA PHE A 272 -1.21 -19.55 -9.60
C PHE A 272 -0.65 -18.73 -8.42
N GLU A 273 -1.13 -17.50 -8.15
CA GLU A 273 -0.68 -16.71 -7.00
C GLU A 273 -1.12 -17.39 -5.71
N LEU A 274 -2.35 -17.94 -5.70
CA LEU A 274 -2.87 -18.71 -4.58
C LEU A 274 -2.08 -20.01 -4.40
N ILE A 275 -1.81 -20.75 -5.48
CA ILE A 275 -0.99 -21.97 -5.43
C ILE A 275 0.43 -21.66 -4.91
N ALA A 276 1.06 -20.60 -5.39
CA ALA A 276 2.37 -20.14 -4.91
C ALA A 276 2.33 -19.83 -3.41
N CYS A 277 1.33 -19.08 -2.95
CA CYS A 277 1.14 -18.80 -1.52
C CYS A 277 0.93 -20.08 -0.70
N LEU A 278 0.19 -21.05 -1.24
CA LEU A 278 -0.04 -22.34 -0.58
C LEU A 278 1.22 -23.19 -0.52
N ILE A 279 2.03 -23.23 -1.58
CA ILE A 279 3.34 -23.89 -1.61
C ILE A 279 4.23 -23.29 -0.52
N ILE A 280 4.36 -21.96 -0.48
CA ILE A 280 5.14 -21.26 0.56
C ILE A 280 4.66 -21.68 1.95
N LYS A 281 3.34 -21.67 2.17
CA LYS A 281 2.74 -22.05 3.46
C LYS A 281 3.03 -23.51 3.81
N CYS A 282 2.94 -24.44 2.86
CA CYS A 282 3.23 -25.86 3.10
C CYS A 282 4.71 -26.07 3.41
N ARG A 283 5.63 -25.47 2.64
CA ARG A 283 7.08 -25.52 2.88
C ARG A 283 7.44 -24.98 4.26
N GLN A 284 6.93 -23.81 4.61
CA GLN A 284 7.09 -23.23 5.95
C GLN A 284 6.54 -24.15 7.05
N ARG A 285 5.40 -24.79 6.79
CA ARG A 285 4.81 -25.73 7.75
C ARG A 285 5.65 -26.99 7.91
N CYS A 286 6.20 -27.56 6.83
CA CYS A 286 7.16 -28.66 6.88
C CYS A 286 8.40 -28.29 7.70
N LEU A 287 8.98 -27.10 7.46
CA LEU A 287 10.12 -26.59 8.24
C LEU A 287 9.78 -26.45 9.73
N GLN A 288 8.61 -25.94 10.08
CA GLN A 288 8.18 -25.83 11.48
C GLN A 288 7.99 -27.19 12.17
N LEU A 289 7.51 -28.19 11.44
CA LEU A 289 7.12 -29.49 11.98
C LEU A 289 8.27 -30.50 12.04
N MET A 290 9.21 -30.39 11.10
CA MET A 290 10.25 -31.40 10.83
C MET A 290 11.66 -30.80 10.69
N GLY A 291 11.78 -29.47 10.58
CA GLY A 291 13.07 -28.81 10.35
C GLY A 291 13.59 -28.91 8.92
N ALA A 292 12.81 -29.47 7.98
CA ALA A 292 13.18 -29.65 6.58
C ALA A 292 12.02 -29.35 5.62
N ASP A 293 12.36 -29.03 4.38
CA ASP A 293 11.39 -28.94 3.27
C ASP A 293 10.83 -30.35 2.93
N PRO A 294 9.67 -30.47 2.26
CA PRO A 294 9.19 -31.76 1.79
C PRO A 294 10.08 -32.27 0.66
N SER A 295 10.23 -33.59 0.57
CA SER A 295 11.03 -34.22 -0.49
C SER A 295 10.36 -34.10 -1.86
N LYS A 296 9.02 -33.93 -1.89
CA LYS A 296 8.23 -33.83 -3.12
C LYS A 296 7.05 -32.87 -2.99
N ILE A 297 6.75 -32.15 -4.06
CA ILE A 297 5.51 -31.38 -4.25
C ILE A 297 4.78 -31.94 -5.48
N ILE A 298 3.50 -32.26 -5.35
CA ILE A 298 2.65 -32.79 -6.42
C ILE A 298 1.53 -31.79 -6.75
N LEU A 299 1.42 -31.42 -8.03
CA LEU A 299 0.43 -30.49 -8.58
C LEU A 299 -0.32 -31.17 -9.74
N PRO A 300 -1.66 -31.08 -9.86
CA PRO A 300 -2.41 -31.68 -10.97
C PRO A 300 -2.48 -30.74 -12.19
N VAL A 301 -1.32 -30.39 -12.74
CA VAL A 301 -1.17 -29.49 -13.91
C VAL A 301 -0.34 -30.17 -15.00
N GLN A 302 -0.51 -29.82 -16.27
CA GLN A 302 0.38 -30.32 -17.32
C GLN A 302 1.79 -29.73 -17.19
N ARG A 303 2.82 -30.48 -17.57
CA ARG A 303 4.21 -30.04 -17.41
C ARG A 303 4.49 -28.78 -18.21
N GLU A 304 4.01 -28.70 -19.44
CA GLU A 304 4.20 -27.58 -20.35
C GLU A 304 3.55 -26.30 -19.80
N GLU A 305 2.37 -26.44 -19.18
CA GLU A 305 1.67 -25.33 -18.54
C GLU A 305 2.40 -24.84 -17.28
N PHE A 306 2.95 -25.78 -16.50
CA PHE A 306 3.78 -25.43 -15.34
C PHE A 306 5.04 -24.71 -15.77
N ASP A 307 5.77 -25.22 -16.77
CA ASP A 307 7.02 -24.62 -17.26
C ASP A 307 6.78 -23.21 -17.81
N TRP A 308 5.71 -23.03 -18.58
CA TRP A 308 5.29 -21.70 -19.04
C TRP A 308 4.96 -20.78 -17.86
N SER A 309 4.20 -21.27 -16.89
CA SER A 309 3.80 -20.47 -15.72
C SER A 309 5.00 -20.12 -14.86
N TYR A 310 5.93 -21.04 -14.66
CA TYR A 310 7.16 -20.81 -13.91
C TYR A 310 8.04 -19.75 -14.61
N ALA A 311 8.17 -19.79 -15.93
CA ALA A 311 8.95 -18.79 -16.68
C ALA A 311 8.32 -17.38 -16.63
N ASN A 312 6.99 -17.29 -16.66
CA ASN A 312 6.26 -16.02 -16.76
C ASN A 312 5.74 -15.50 -15.41
N ASN A 313 6.05 -16.18 -14.30
CA ASN A 313 5.46 -15.84 -13.01
C ASN A 313 6.44 -15.77 -11.83
N VAL A 314 6.67 -14.53 -11.36
CA VAL A 314 7.54 -14.24 -10.22
C VAL A 314 7.03 -14.86 -8.91
N SER A 315 5.72 -14.95 -8.69
CA SER A 315 5.19 -15.54 -7.45
C SER A 315 5.49 -17.03 -7.34
N LEU A 316 5.35 -17.77 -8.44
CA LEU A 316 5.68 -19.20 -8.48
C LEU A 316 7.19 -19.43 -8.39
N GLN A 317 7.99 -18.60 -9.06
CA GLN A 317 9.46 -18.60 -8.92
C GLN A 317 9.88 -18.40 -7.47
N SER A 318 9.32 -17.40 -6.80
CA SER A 318 9.59 -17.10 -5.39
C SER A 318 9.15 -18.26 -4.47
N ALA A 319 8.01 -18.90 -4.78
CA ALA A 319 7.51 -20.02 -3.98
C ALA A 319 8.39 -21.27 -4.03
N LEU A 320 9.15 -21.43 -5.11
CA LEU A 320 10.04 -22.57 -5.35
C LEU A 320 11.52 -22.21 -5.22
N GLU A 321 11.82 -20.96 -4.88
CA GLU A 321 13.19 -20.53 -4.64
C GLU A 321 13.83 -21.38 -3.53
N GLY A 322 15.04 -21.87 -3.80
CA GLY A 322 15.80 -22.74 -2.89
C GLY A 322 15.16 -24.11 -2.63
N PHE A 323 14.10 -24.49 -3.35
CA PHE A 323 13.49 -25.82 -3.21
C PHE A 323 14.36 -26.87 -3.90
N SER A 324 14.85 -27.85 -3.14
CA SER A 324 15.69 -28.94 -3.65
C SER A 324 14.94 -30.26 -3.87
N GLY A 325 13.65 -30.32 -3.53
CA GLY A 325 12.83 -31.52 -3.70
C GLY A 325 12.32 -31.69 -5.14
N GLN A 326 11.59 -32.78 -5.38
CA GLN A 326 11.04 -33.10 -6.69
C GLN A 326 9.66 -32.43 -6.88
N ILE A 327 9.42 -31.87 -8.08
CA ILE A 327 8.08 -31.44 -8.51
C ILE A 327 7.51 -32.50 -9.44
N THR A 328 6.25 -32.91 -9.20
CA THR A 328 5.53 -33.87 -10.05
C THR A 328 4.16 -33.33 -10.40
N TYR A 329 3.66 -33.74 -11.57
CA TYR A 329 2.56 -33.09 -12.28
C TYR A 329 1.26 -33.91 -12.32
N HIS A 330 1.29 -35.10 -11.71
CA HIS A 330 0.17 -36.02 -11.72
C HIS A 330 -0.11 -36.55 -10.31
N LEU A 331 -1.34 -36.34 -9.84
CA LEU A 331 -1.77 -36.91 -8.57
C LEU A 331 -1.88 -38.44 -8.67
N PRO A 332 -1.35 -39.20 -7.70
CA PRO A 332 -1.50 -40.64 -7.67
C PRO A 332 -2.98 -41.05 -7.48
N SER A 333 -3.29 -42.32 -7.73
CA SER A 333 -4.66 -42.81 -7.62
C SER A 333 -5.03 -43.05 -6.16
N HIS A 334 -5.77 -42.11 -5.57
CA HIS A 334 -6.28 -42.22 -4.19
C HIS A 334 -7.66 -41.59 -4.07
N LYS A 335 -8.58 -42.14 -3.26
CA LYS A 335 -9.95 -41.64 -3.13
C LYS A 335 -10.01 -40.15 -2.74
N LEU A 336 -9.16 -39.72 -1.81
CA LEU A 336 -9.08 -38.31 -1.37
C LEU A 336 -8.52 -37.38 -2.46
N LEU A 337 -7.69 -37.89 -3.37
CA LEU A 337 -7.07 -37.13 -4.45
C LEU A 337 -7.87 -37.22 -5.75
N GLN A 338 -8.75 -38.22 -5.89
CA GLN A 338 -9.59 -38.44 -7.07
C GLN A 338 -10.64 -37.33 -7.24
N VAL A 339 -11.15 -36.76 -6.15
CA VAL A 339 -12.02 -35.57 -6.21
C VAL A 339 -11.28 -34.39 -6.89
N ALA A 340 -9.96 -34.30 -6.70
CA ALA A 340 -9.10 -33.32 -7.36
C ALA A 340 -8.66 -33.71 -8.78
N LYS A 341 -8.82 -34.98 -9.20
CA LYS A 341 -8.51 -35.41 -10.59
C LYS A 341 -9.50 -34.84 -11.61
N ASN A 342 -10.74 -34.54 -11.20
CA ASN A 342 -11.76 -33.94 -12.07
C ASN A 342 -11.53 -32.43 -12.30
N THR A 343 -10.45 -31.86 -11.75
CA THR A 343 -10.10 -30.45 -11.79
C THR A 343 -8.63 -30.28 -12.21
N GLN A 344 -8.21 -30.90 -13.33
CA GLN A 344 -7.04 -30.36 -14.03
C GLN A 344 -7.34 -28.90 -14.36
N PHE A 345 -6.55 -27.99 -13.82
CA PHE A 345 -6.70 -26.56 -14.05
C PHE A 345 -5.59 -26.10 -14.99
N SER A 346 -5.96 -25.28 -15.97
CA SER A 346 -4.96 -24.62 -16.81
C SER A 346 -4.41 -23.42 -16.08
N LEU A 347 -3.08 -23.35 -15.98
CA LEU A 347 -2.38 -22.19 -15.43
C LEU A 347 -2.06 -21.12 -16.48
N ARG A 348 -2.33 -21.40 -17.76
CA ARG A 348 -2.07 -20.46 -18.83
C ARG A 348 -3.29 -19.55 -19.04
N PRO A 349 -3.15 -18.23 -18.88
CA PRO A 349 -4.24 -17.32 -19.15
C PRO A 349 -4.59 -17.35 -20.64
N LYS A 350 -5.87 -17.12 -20.96
CA LYS A 350 -6.37 -17.01 -22.34
C LYS A 350 -6.01 -15.66 -22.98
N SER A 351 -5.47 -14.73 -22.19
CA SER A 351 -4.93 -13.48 -22.68
C SER A 351 -3.61 -13.73 -23.42
N SER A 352 -3.53 -13.20 -24.63
CA SER A 352 -2.32 -13.19 -25.45
C SER A 352 -1.45 -11.98 -25.09
N GLN A 353 -0.14 -12.13 -25.20
CA GLN A 353 0.82 -11.02 -25.13
C GLN A 353 0.99 -10.30 -26.47
N GLU A 354 0.54 -10.94 -27.55
CA GLU A 354 0.57 -10.41 -28.91
C GLU A 354 -0.84 -10.31 -29.50
N PRO A 355 -1.09 -9.41 -30.47
CA PRO A 355 -2.37 -9.32 -31.15
C PRO A 355 -2.82 -10.66 -31.74
N VAL A 356 -4.10 -10.99 -31.57
CA VAL A 356 -4.70 -12.22 -32.08
C VAL A 356 -5.35 -11.99 -33.44
N GLN A 357 -5.46 -13.04 -34.25
CA GLN A 357 -6.13 -13.00 -35.55
C GLN A 357 -7.66 -12.92 -35.35
N GLY A 358 -8.18 -11.70 -35.22
CA GLY A 358 -9.60 -11.43 -35.00
C GLY A 358 -9.92 -9.92 -35.03
N PRO A 359 -11.19 -9.52 -34.88
CA PRO A 359 -11.59 -8.12 -34.91
C PRO A 359 -10.87 -7.29 -33.85
N THR A 360 -10.56 -6.04 -34.21
CA THR A 360 -10.05 -5.03 -33.27
C THR A 360 -11.22 -4.20 -32.76
N VAL A 361 -11.42 -4.25 -31.45
CA VAL A 361 -12.60 -3.75 -30.77
C VAL A 361 -12.17 -2.66 -29.81
N PHE A 362 -12.73 -1.47 -29.97
CA PHE A 362 -12.45 -0.29 -29.17
C PHE A 362 -13.57 -0.08 -28.16
N THR A 363 -13.22 0.14 -26.90
CA THR A 363 -14.18 0.37 -25.82
C THR A 363 -13.89 1.66 -25.10
N ASP A 364 -14.95 2.44 -24.83
CA ASP A 364 -14.89 3.62 -23.98
C ASP A 364 -16.19 3.78 -23.17
N GLY A 365 -16.14 4.54 -22.08
CA GLY A 365 -17.27 4.79 -21.20
C GLY A 365 -17.25 6.18 -20.57
N SER A 366 -18.40 6.84 -20.53
CA SER A 366 -18.53 8.16 -19.89
C SER A 366 -19.39 8.11 -18.64
N GLY A 367 -18.78 8.34 -17.47
CA GLY A 367 -19.50 8.47 -16.21
C GLY A 367 -20.46 9.67 -16.15
N LYS A 368 -20.37 10.63 -17.10
CA LYS A 368 -21.29 11.78 -17.18
C LYS A 368 -22.57 11.43 -17.92
N THR A 369 -22.47 10.67 -19.00
CA THR A 369 -23.62 10.29 -19.83
C THR A 369 -24.19 8.93 -19.45
N GLY A 370 -23.43 8.12 -18.71
CA GLY A 370 -23.73 6.71 -18.42
C GLY A 370 -23.52 5.78 -19.62
N LYS A 371 -23.05 6.30 -20.77
CA LYS A 371 -22.92 5.52 -22.00
C LYS A 371 -21.66 4.68 -22.01
N ALA A 372 -21.83 3.38 -22.19
CA ALA A 372 -20.78 2.40 -22.45
C ALA A 372 -20.78 2.05 -23.95
N ILE A 373 -19.66 2.25 -24.62
CA ILE A 373 -19.56 2.14 -26.07
C ILE A 373 -18.54 1.06 -26.45
N VAL A 374 -18.93 0.22 -27.41
CA VAL A 374 -18.05 -0.72 -28.09
C VAL A 374 -18.12 -0.44 -29.58
N THR A 375 -16.98 -0.25 -30.24
CA THR A 375 -16.91 -0.05 -31.69
C THR A 375 -15.89 -0.98 -32.33
N TRP A 376 -16.16 -1.44 -33.54
CA TRP A 376 -15.23 -2.26 -34.31
C TRP A 376 -15.48 -2.05 -35.80
N GLN A 377 -14.52 -2.45 -36.62
CA GLN A 377 -14.66 -2.41 -38.07
C GLN A 377 -15.03 -3.80 -38.59
N ASP A 378 -16.09 -3.86 -39.41
CA ASP A 378 -16.50 -5.05 -40.15
C ASP A 378 -16.42 -4.72 -41.66
N GLY A 379 -15.39 -5.25 -42.32
CA GLY A 379 -15.01 -4.83 -43.67
C GLY A 379 -14.60 -3.34 -43.72
N SER A 380 -15.32 -2.53 -44.48
CA SER A 380 -15.10 -1.08 -44.58
C SER A 380 -15.99 -0.27 -43.63
N GLU A 381 -16.97 -0.91 -42.98
CA GLU A 381 -17.97 -0.23 -42.16
C GLU A 381 -17.66 -0.32 -40.67
N TRP A 382 -17.99 0.74 -39.95
CA TRP A 382 -17.83 0.79 -38.50
C TRP A 382 -19.13 0.47 -37.80
N GLN A 383 -19.08 -0.53 -36.94
CA GLN A 383 -20.20 -0.97 -36.11
C GLN A 383 -20.10 -0.35 -34.72
N VAL A 384 -21.26 -0.17 -34.08
CA VAL A 384 -21.39 0.39 -32.73
C VAL A 384 -22.35 -0.47 -31.93
N LEU A 385 -21.95 -0.80 -30.71
CA LEU A 385 -22.80 -1.36 -29.68
C LEU A 385 -22.79 -0.39 -28.50
N GLU A 386 -23.97 0.13 -28.17
CA GLU A 386 -24.18 1.08 -27.06
C GLU A 386 -24.91 0.37 -25.91
N GLY A 387 -24.44 0.63 -24.70
CA GLY A 387 -25.05 0.21 -23.45
C GLY A 387 -25.09 1.38 -22.48
N HIS A 388 -25.80 1.18 -21.38
CA HIS A 388 -25.96 2.20 -20.34
C HIS A 388 -25.62 1.60 -18.98
N GLU A 389 -24.88 2.34 -18.17
CA GLU A 389 -24.55 2.01 -16.78
C GLU A 389 -24.50 3.29 -15.95
N ASP A 390 -25.24 3.33 -14.86
CA ASP A 390 -25.24 4.50 -13.98
C ASP A 390 -24.07 4.42 -12.99
N GLY A 391 -23.40 5.55 -12.78
CA GLY A 391 -22.38 5.70 -11.74
C GLY A 391 -21.04 6.24 -12.24
N SER A 392 -19.96 5.81 -11.60
CA SER A 392 -18.62 6.32 -11.91
C SER A 392 -18.14 5.89 -13.30
N ALA A 393 -17.25 6.67 -13.91
CA ALA A 393 -16.60 6.32 -15.19
C ALA A 393 -16.02 4.89 -15.20
N GLN A 394 -15.43 4.46 -14.07
CA GLN A 394 -14.92 3.10 -13.89
C GLN A 394 -15.98 2.00 -14.13
N LEU A 395 -17.23 2.20 -13.73
CA LEU A 395 -18.32 1.23 -13.93
C LEU A 395 -18.72 1.20 -15.41
N VAL A 396 -18.81 2.37 -16.04
CA VAL A 396 -19.20 2.50 -17.45
C VAL A 396 -18.14 1.92 -18.38
N GLU A 397 -16.87 2.18 -18.11
CA GLU A 397 -15.73 1.58 -18.83
C GLU A 397 -15.73 0.05 -18.67
N LEU A 398 -15.98 -0.45 -17.46
CA LEU A 398 -16.06 -1.89 -17.21
C LEU A 398 -17.26 -2.53 -17.91
N LYS A 399 -18.40 -1.84 -17.97
CA LYS A 399 -19.58 -2.27 -18.74
C LYS A 399 -19.25 -2.41 -20.22
N ALA A 400 -18.55 -1.44 -20.81
CA ALA A 400 -18.13 -1.51 -22.21
C ALA A 400 -17.24 -2.75 -22.47
N ALA A 401 -16.33 -3.05 -21.54
CA ALA A 401 -15.52 -4.27 -21.61
C ALA A 401 -16.37 -5.55 -21.54
N VAL A 402 -17.30 -5.65 -20.59
CA VAL A 402 -18.22 -6.79 -20.47
C VAL A 402 -18.95 -7.03 -21.80
N MET A 403 -19.52 -5.96 -22.37
CA MET A 403 -20.24 -6.02 -23.64
C MET A 403 -19.37 -6.51 -24.79
N ALA A 404 -18.11 -6.07 -24.87
CA ALA A 404 -17.16 -6.55 -25.88
C ALA A 404 -16.88 -8.05 -25.71
N PHE A 405 -16.62 -8.50 -24.48
CA PHE A 405 -16.34 -9.92 -24.21
C PHE A 405 -17.55 -10.84 -24.45
N GLU A 406 -18.77 -10.36 -24.19
CA GLU A 406 -20.02 -11.07 -24.49
C GLU A 406 -20.26 -11.16 -26.00
N LYS A 407 -20.11 -10.03 -26.71
CA LYS A 407 -20.34 -9.92 -28.15
C LYS A 407 -19.41 -10.84 -28.95
N PHE A 408 -18.12 -10.84 -28.62
CA PHE A 408 -17.09 -11.61 -29.32
C PHE A 408 -16.77 -12.94 -28.62
N SER A 409 -17.71 -13.51 -27.86
CA SER A 409 -17.49 -14.68 -26.99
C SER A 409 -17.01 -15.95 -27.73
N GLN A 410 -17.35 -16.10 -29.01
CA GLN A 410 -17.07 -17.29 -29.83
C GLN A 410 -15.93 -17.11 -30.84
N GLU A 411 -15.16 -16.02 -30.76
CA GLU A 411 -14.04 -15.76 -31.68
C GLU A 411 -12.88 -15.07 -30.95
N PRO A 412 -11.63 -15.20 -31.45
CA PRO A 412 -10.53 -14.39 -30.94
C PRO A 412 -10.76 -12.91 -31.26
N PHE A 413 -10.38 -11.99 -30.36
CA PHE A 413 -10.48 -10.55 -30.65
C PHE A 413 -9.43 -9.73 -29.89
N ASN A 414 -9.18 -8.51 -30.36
CA ASN A 414 -8.26 -7.55 -29.75
C ASN A 414 -9.07 -6.44 -29.07
N LEU A 415 -9.04 -6.39 -27.74
CA LEU A 415 -9.65 -5.32 -26.95
C LEU A 415 -8.69 -4.14 -26.84
N ILE A 416 -9.12 -2.97 -27.30
CA ILE A 416 -8.42 -1.71 -27.19
C ILE A 416 -9.21 -0.78 -26.29
N THR A 417 -8.61 -0.31 -25.19
CA THR A 417 -9.25 0.57 -24.23
C THR A 417 -8.28 1.63 -23.75
N ASP A 418 -8.77 2.84 -23.50
CA ASP A 418 -8.01 3.89 -22.82
C ASP A 418 -8.15 3.87 -21.30
N SER A 419 -9.01 3.00 -20.76
CA SER A 419 -9.08 2.70 -19.34
C SER A 419 -7.96 1.76 -18.91
N ALA A 420 -6.96 2.32 -18.19
CA ALA A 420 -5.91 1.52 -17.58
C ALA A 420 -6.48 0.50 -16.58
N TYR A 421 -7.62 0.83 -15.94
CA TYR A 421 -8.31 -0.08 -15.02
C TYR A 421 -8.86 -1.31 -15.75
N VAL A 422 -9.58 -1.11 -16.86
CA VAL A 422 -10.11 -2.20 -17.68
C VAL A 422 -8.97 -3.03 -18.29
N ALA A 423 -7.93 -2.37 -18.80
CA ALA A 423 -6.80 -3.06 -19.40
C ALA A 423 -6.12 -4.01 -18.41
N ASP A 424 -5.82 -3.55 -17.19
CA ASP A 424 -5.16 -4.37 -16.16
C ASP A 424 -6.08 -5.48 -15.64
N ILE A 425 -7.37 -5.20 -15.38
CA ILE A 425 -8.30 -6.21 -14.85
C ILE A 425 -8.56 -7.32 -15.88
N ALA A 426 -8.76 -6.99 -17.16
CA ALA A 426 -9.03 -7.95 -18.22
C ALA A 426 -7.85 -8.91 -18.46
N GLN A 427 -6.62 -8.45 -18.23
CA GLN A 427 -5.42 -9.30 -18.31
C GLN A 427 -5.32 -10.27 -17.13
N ARG A 428 -5.80 -9.89 -15.94
CA ARG A 428 -5.65 -10.66 -14.68
C ARG A 428 -6.81 -11.59 -14.35
N LEU A 429 -7.99 -11.36 -14.92
CA LEU A 429 -9.21 -12.13 -14.61
C LEU A 429 -9.20 -13.56 -15.16
N SER A 430 -8.30 -13.87 -16.09
CA SER A 430 -8.15 -15.24 -16.59
C SER A 430 -7.60 -16.15 -15.50
N CYS A 431 -8.21 -17.33 -15.32
CA CYS A 431 -7.87 -18.29 -14.26
C CYS A 431 -7.68 -17.65 -12.86
N SER A 432 -8.59 -16.76 -12.43
CA SER A 432 -8.50 -16.06 -11.14
C SER A 432 -9.66 -16.37 -10.19
N VAL A 433 -9.45 -16.14 -8.90
CA VAL A 433 -10.51 -16.06 -7.88
C VAL A 433 -10.90 -14.60 -7.68
N LEU A 434 -12.21 -14.34 -7.74
CA LEU A 434 -12.79 -13.01 -7.54
C LEU A 434 -13.29 -12.89 -6.10
N LYS A 435 -12.80 -11.87 -5.39
CA LYS A 435 -13.29 -11.48 -4.08
C LYS A 435 -14.50 -10.57 -4.23
N GLU A 436 -15.50 -10.80 -3.39
CA GLU A 436 -16.60 -9.86 -3.22
C GLU A 436 -16.12 -8.49 -2.74
N VAL A 437 -16.64 -7.43 -3.37
CA VAL A 437 -16.32 -6.04 -3.03
C VAL A 437 -17.54 -5.33 -2.46
N SER A 438 -17.32 -4.31 -1.65
CA SER A 438 -18.39 -3.59 -0.94
C SER A 438 -19.35 -2.83 -1.85
N ASN A 439 -18.97 -2.57 -3.11
CA ASN A 439 -19.83 -1.93 -4.11
C ASN A 439 -20.50 -3.02 -4.97
N PRO A 440 -21.81 -3.27 -4.82
CA PRO A 440 -22.51 -4.33 -5.55
C PRO A 440 -22.43 -4.17 -7.07
N ALA A 441 -22.66 -2.95 -7.59
CA ALA A 441 -22.62 -2.68 -9.03
C ALA A 441 -21.24 -2.98 -9.63
N LEU A 442 -20.16 -2.61 -8.93
CA LEU A 442 -18.80 -2.96 -9.34
C LEU A 442 -18.58 -4.47 -9.31
N PHE A 443 -19.04 -5.15 -8.26
CA PHE A 443 -18.87 -6.59 -8.14
C PHE A 443 -19.61 -7.35 -9.23
N ASP A 444 -20.84 -6.95 -9.54
CA ASP A 444 -21.67 -7.58 -10.56
C ASP A 444 -21.04 -7.46 -11.95
N LEU A 445 -20.49 -6.29 -12.31
CA LEU A 445 -19.75 -6.11 -13.56
C LEU A 445 -18.44 -6.88 -13.59
N LEU A 446 -17.68 -6.90 -12.49
CA LEU A 446 -16.45 -7.71 -12.39
C LEU A 446 -16.76 -9.21 -12.53
N LYS A 447 -17.86 -9.66 -11.91
CA LYS A 447 -18.33 -11.04 -11.99
C LYS A 447 -18.80 -11.38 -13.40
N ALA A 448 -19.53 -10.49 -14.08
CA ALA A 448 -19.95 -10.67 -15.47
C ALA A 448 -18.72 -10.79 -16.39
N LEU A 449 -17.75 -9.87 -16.26
CA LEU A 449 -16.51 -9.91 -17.03
C LEU A 449 -15.72 -11.18 -16.76
N TRP A 450 -15.60 -11.57 -15.49
CA TRP A 450 -14.95 -12.81 -15.09
C TRP A 450 -15.63 -14.02 -15.72
N CYS A 451 -16.96 -14.16 -15.60
CA CYS A 451 -17.73 -15.24 -16.22
C CYS A 451 -17.51 -15.29 -17.74
N ALA A 452 -17.56 -14.15 -18.41
CA ALA A 452 -17.33 -14.05 -19.85
C ALA A 452 -15.91 -14.54 -20.21
N ILE A 453 -14.88 -14.08 -19.52
CA ILE A 453 -13.48 -14.53 -19.75
C ILE A 453 -13.31 -16.02 -19.47
N GLN A 454 -13.89 -16.55 -18.39
CA GLN A 454 -13.78 -17.97 -18.06
C GLN A 454 -14.46 -18.87 -19.10
N ALA A 455 -15.62 -18.46 -19.62
CA ALA A 455 -16.39 -19.23 -20.60
C ALA A 455 -15.76 -19.27 -22.00
N ARG A 456 -14.84 -18.34 -22.33
CA ARG A 456 -14.23 -18.25 -23.66
C ARG A 456 -13.36 -19.46 -23.99
N VAL A 457 -13.37 -19.90 -25.24
CA VAL A 457 -12.42 -20.91 -25.74
C VAL A 457 -11.28 -20.24 -26.52
N HIS A 458 -11.55 -19.10 -27.18
CA HIS A 458 -10.60 -18.40 -28.03
C HIS A 458 -9.79 -17.34 -27.27
N PRO A 459 -8.51 -17.12 -27.65
CA PRO A 459 -7.65 -16.15 -27.01
C PRO A 459 -8.12 -14.72 -27.29
N TYR A 460 -7.69 -13.78 -26.45
CA TYR A 460 -7.93 -12.36 -26.67
C TYR A 460 -6.67 -11.57 -26.34
N TYR A 461 -6.51 -10.42 -26.99
CA TYR A 461 -5.42 -9.49 -26.70
C TYR A 461 -6.00 -8.23 -26.06
N VAL A 462 -5.25 -7.61 -25.15
CA VAL A 462 -5.67 -6.37 -24.49
C VAL A 462 -4.57 -5.33 -24.65
N LEU A 463 -4.89 -4.21 -25.30
CA LEU A 463 -4.01 -3.06 -25.43
C LEU A 463 -4.59 -1.86 -24.71
N HIS A 464 -3.80 -1.28 -23.81
CA HIS A 464 -4.08 0.03 -23.25
C HIS A 464 -3.56 1.11 -24.19
N VAL A 465 -4.38 2.13 -24.47
CA VAL A 465 -4.00 3.30 -25.25
C VAL A 465 -4.18 4.57 -24.43
N ARG A 466 -3.44 5.62 -24.79
CA ARG A 466 -3.62 6.93 -24.14
C ARG A 466 -4.86 7.62 -24.71
N SER A 467 -5.77 8.05 -23.85
CA SER A 467 -6.93 8.85 -24.25
C SER A 467 -6.52 10.17 -24.93
N HIS A 468 -7.37 10.64 -25.84
CA HIS A 468 -7.20 11.90 -26.59
C HIS A 468 -5.82 12.09 -27.24
N THR A 469 -5.27 11.02 -27.81
CA THR A 469 -4.04 11.09 -28.60
C THR A 469 -4.31 11.69 -29.99
N ASN A 470 -3.41 12.56 -30.45
CA ASN A 470 -3.45 13.15 -31.81
C ASN A 470 -2.61 12.35 -32.81
N LEU A 471 -2.12 11.16 -32.42
CA LEU A 471 -1.32 10.32 -33.31
C LEU A 471 -2.22 9.77 -34.43
N PRO A 472 -1.75 9.74 -35.70
CA PRO A 472 -2.49 9.12 -36.78
C PRO A 472 -2.43 7.60 -36.66
N GLY A 473 -3.47 6.92 -37.18
CA GLY A 473 -3.49 5.46 -37.30
C GLY A 473 -4.81 4.84 -36.85
N PHE A 474 -5.04 3.61 -37.30
CA PHE A 474 -6.29 2.87 -37.06
C PHE A 474 -6.67 2.78 -35.58
N VAL A 475 -5.68 2.57 -34.71
CA VAL A 475 -5.89 2.47 -33.26
C VAL A 475 -6.37 3.80 -32.65
N ALA A 476 -5.78 4.92 -33.06
CA ALA A 476 -6.16 6.23 -32.58
C ALA A 476 -7.53 6.67 -33.12
N GLU A 477 -7.82 6.36 -34.39
CA GLU A 477 -9.13 6.61 -35.02
C GLU A 477 -10.26 5.85 -34.30
N GLY A 478 -10.07 4.55 -34.06
CA GLY A 478 -11.04 3.72 -33.35
C GLY A 478 -11.32 4.20 -31.92
N ASN A 479 -10.27 4.57 -31.17
CA ASN A 479 -10.44 5.11 -29.82
C ASN A 479 -11.18 6.46 -29.83
N ALA A 480 -10.80 7.38 -30.73
CA ALA A 480 -11.46 8.67 -30.85
C ALA A 480 -12.94 8.54 -31.24
N ARG A 481 -13.27 7.52 -32.03
CA ARG A 481 -14.66 7.21 -32.39
C ARG A 481 -15.47 6.75 -31.18
N ALA A 482 -14.94 5.82 -30.38
CA ALA A 482 -15.59 5.35 -29.16
C ALA A 482 -15.83 6.52 -28.18
N ASP A 483 -14.81 7.38 -27.97
CA ASP A 483 -14.89 8.58 -27.12
C ASP A 483 -15.95 9.59 -27.58
N LYS A 484 -16.01 9.86 -28.88
CA LYS A 484 -17.03 10.74 -29.45
C LYS A 484 -18.45 10.23 -29.22
N LEU A 485 -18.65 8.92 -29.28
CA LEU A 485 -19.96 8.29 -29.08
C LEU A 485 -20.34 8.21 -27.60
N ALA A 486 -19.36 8.07 -26.69
CA ALA A 486 -19.57 8.10 -25.25
C ALA A 486 -19.91 9.53 -24.77
N ASN A 487 -19.32 10.54 -25.43
CA ASN A 487 -19.47 11.97 -25.12
C ASN A 487 -19.97 12.81 -26.32
N PRO A 488 -21.18 12.57 -26.86
CA PRO A 488 -21.66 13.23 -28.08
C PRO A 488 -21.82 14.75 -27.95
N ALA A 489 -21.91 15.28 -26.72
CA ALA A 489 -22.03 16.71 -26.45
C ALA A 489 -20.69 17.50 -26.47
N TRP A 490 -19.53 16.83 -26.49
CA TRP A 490 -18.21 17.49 -26.30
C TRP A 490 -17.34 17.58 -27.57
N VAL A 491 -17.78 17.00 -28.70
CA VAL A 491 -17.04 17.02 -29.98
C VAL A 491 -17.79 17.83 -31.06
N ALA A 492 -18.55 18.85 -30.64
CA ALA A 492 -19.00 19.91 -31.54
C ALA A 492 -17.91 21.02 -31.61
N PRO A 493 -17.75 21.73 -32.74
CA PRO A 493 -16.83 22.86 -32.83
C PRO A 493 -17.17 23.89 -31.75
N GLN A 494 -16.16 24.29 -30.98
CA GLN A 494 -16.15 25.19 -29.81
C GLN A 494 -17.44 25.97 -29.49
N PRO A 495 -17.99 25.87 -28.26
CA PRO A 495 -18.79 26.96 -27.73
C PRO A 495 -17.87 28.15 -27.43
N ASP A 496 -18.37 29.35 -27.65
CA ASP A 496 -17.85 30.66 -27.26
C ASP A 496 -16.75 30.62 -26.16
N VAL A 497 -15.60 31.27 -26.40
CA VAL A 497 -14.46 31.35 -25.46
C VAL A 497 -14.92 31.78 -24.05
N LEU A 498 -15.96 32.61 -23.98
CA LEU A 498 -16.60 33.01 -22.72
C LEU A 498 -17.32 31.85 -22.02
N ALA A 499 -18.00 30.99 -22.75
CA ALA A 499 -18.66 29.79 -22.21
C ALA A 499 -17.64 28.77 -21.70
N GLN A 500 -16.51 28.59 -22.42
CA GLN A 500 -15.40 27.75 -21.97
C GLN A 500 -14.76 28.30 -20.68
N ALA A 501 -14.56 29.61 -20.60
CA ALA A 501 -14.04 30.24 -19.39
C ALA A 501 -15.00 30.10 -18.20
N LYS A 502 -16.32 30.23 -18.43
CA LYS A 502 -17.36 29.98 -17.41
C LYS A 502 -17.35 28.52 -16.94
N ALA A 503 -17.27 27.55 -17.85
CA ALA A 503 -17.20 26.13 -17.51
C ALA A 503 -15.90 25.77 -16.76
N SER A 504 -14.76 26.30 -17.21
CA SER A 504 -13.46 26.12 -16.54
C SER A 504 -13.46 26.73 -15.14
N HIS A 505 -14.02 27.94 -14.97
CA HIS A 505 -14.21 28.55 -13.66
C HIS A 505 -15.18 27.75 -12.79
N GLY A 506 -16.30 27.28 -13.33
CA GLY A 506 -17.26 26.46 -12.59
C GLY A 506 -16.67 25.13 -12.10
N PHE A 507 -15.68 24.58 -12.81
CA PHE A 507 -15.01 23.35 -12.38
C PHE A 507 -13.83 23.59 -11.42
N PHE A 508 -12.94 24.56 -11.73
CA PHE A 508 -11.69 24.76 -11.00
C PHE A 508 -11.71 25.93 -10.00
N HIS A 509 -12.63 26.88 -10.15
CA HIS A 509 -12.72 28.14 -9.42
C HIS A 509 -11.44 29.00 -9.49
N GLN A 510 -10.87 29.08 -10.69
CA GLN A 510 -9.68 29.89 -11.02
C GLN A 510 -9.92 31.38 -10.74
N ASN A 511 -8.87 32.15 -10.42
CA ASN A 511 -9.03 33.59 -10.21
C ASN A 511 -9.19 34.37 -11.54
N ALA A 512 -9.68 35.61 -11.47
CA ALA A 512 -9.96 36.43 -12.66
C ALA A 512 -8.71 36.68 -13.51
N HIS A 513 -7.54 36.87 -12.89
CA HIS A 513 -6.28 37.07 -13.61
C HIS A 513 -5.87 35.83 -14.42
N THR A 514 -6.07 34.63 -13.86
CA THR A 514 -5.88 33.36 -14.57
C THR A 514 -6.82 33.24 -15.76
N LEU A 515 -8.12 33.51 -15.57
CA LEU A 515 -9.09 33.40 -16.66
C LEU A 515 -8.78 34.38 -17.79
N GLN A 516 -8.38 35.60 -17.44
CA GLN A 516 -7.96 36.63 -18.38
C GLN A 516 -6.79 36.15 -19.25
N LYS A 517 -5.78 35.53 -18.63
CA LYS A 517 -4.58 35.06 -19.35
C LYS A 517 -4.82 33.77 -20.15
N GLN A 518 -5.53 32.80 -19.57
CA GLN A 518 -5.75 31.49 -20.17
C GLN A 518 -6.71 31.54 -21.36
N PHE A 519 -7.75 32.36 -21.28
CA PHE A 519 -8.79 32.47 -22.30
C PHE A 519 -8.74 33.81 -23.06
N GLN A 520 -7.70 34.63 -22.83
CA GLN A 520 -7.51 35.94 -23.47
C GLN A 520 -8.71 36.90 -23.34
N LEU A 521 -9.44 36.82 -22.21
CA LEU A 521 -10.62 37.66 -21.94
C LEU A 521 -10.25 39.10 -21.57
N MET A 522 -11.20 40.02 -21.66
CA MET A 522 -11.06 41.34 -21.04
C MET A 522 -11.06 41.23 -19.52
N ALA A 523 -10.35 42.13 -18.84
CA ALA A 523 -10.26 42.14 -17.37
C ALA A 523 -11.63 42.29 -16.69
N THR A 524 -12.58 42.93 -17.36
CA THR A 524 -13.98 43.08 -16.92
C THR A 524 -14.75 41.76 -17.01
N GLU A 525 -14.67 41.06 -18.14
CA GLU A 525 -15.35 39.78 -18.37
C GLU A 525 -14.83 38.71 -17.39
N ALA A 526 -13.51 38.63 -17.18
CA ALA A 526 -12.93 37.68 -16.25
C ALA A 526 -13.31 37.95 -14.78
N ARG A 527 -13.56 39.22 -14.41
CA ARG A 527 -14.08 39.56 -13.06
C ARG A 527 -15.54 39.19 -12.93
N GLU A 528 -16.35 39.47 -13.93
CA GLU A 528 -17.77 39.14 -13.94
C GLU A 528 -18.02 37.64 -13.80
N ILE A 529 -17.20 36.78 -14.43
CA ILE A 529 -17.26 35.32 -14.24
C ILE A 529 -17.02 34.91 -12.78
N VAL A 530 -16.08 35.56 -12.09
CA VAL A 530 -15.76 35.25 -10.69
C VAL A 530 -16.79 35.84 -9.73
N GLU A 531 -17.29 37.04 -10.02
CA GLU A 531 -18.29 37.76 -9.21
C GLU A 531 -19.67 37.10 -9.30
N SER A 532 -20.01 36.51 -10.45
CA SER A 532 -21.23 35.72 -10.64
C SER A 532 -21.17 34.30 -10.04
N CYS A 533 -20.06 33.90 -9.43
CA CYS A 533 -19.91 32.58 -8.82
C CYS A 533 -20.27 32.60 -7.32
N ASP A 534 -21.40 31.97 -6.97
CA ASP A 534 -21.91 31.86 -5.59
C ASP A 534 -20.87 31.32 -4.60
N ASP A 535 -20.08 30.33 -5.01
CA ASP A 535 -19.06 29.69 -4.16
C ASP A 535 -17.82 30.58 -3.94
N CYS A 536 -17.55 31.51 -4.86
CA CYS A 536 -16.46 32.48 -4.75
C CYS A 536 -16.86 33.73 -3.94
N HIS A 537 -18.13 34.13 -4.00
CA HIS A 537 -18.66 35.34 -3.35
C HIS A 537 -18.70 35.22 -1.80
N ALA A 538 -18.80 34.00 -1.27
CA ALA A 538 -18.96 33.74 0.18
C ALA A 538 -17.67 33.87 1.03
N LEU A 539 -16.51 34.19 0.45
CA LEU A 539 -15.21 34.10 1.13
C LEU A 539 -14.46 35.44 1.19
N GLY A 540 -14.35 36.00 2.40
CA GLY A 540 -13.78 37.32 2.70
C GLY A 540 -12.27 37.54 2.41
N ALA A 541 -11.86 38.78 2.71
CA ALA A 541 -10.65 39.49 2.30
C ALA A 541 -9.29 38.72 2.29
N PRO A 542 -8.31 39.15 1.46
CA PRO A 542 -6.99 38.54 1.37
C PRO A 542 -6.17 38.68 2.67
N LEU A 543 -5.33 37.67 2.94
CA LEU A 543 -4.48 37.61 4.13
C LEU A 543 -3.35 38.67 4.07
N PRO A 544 -2.98 39.33 5.18
CA PRO A 544 -1.93 40.35 5.22
C PRO A 544 -0.52 39.78 4.95
N ALA A 545 0.30 40.57 4.25
CA ALA A 545 1.66 40.20 3.85
C ALA A 545 2.68 40.55 4.94
N GLY A 546 3.33 39.53 5.52
CA GLY A 546 4.48 39.66 6.42
C GLY A 546 5.81 39.28 5.74
N VAL A 547 6.90 39.91 6.18
CA VAL A 547 8.27 39.72 5.66
C VAL A 547 8.88 38.45 6.26
N ASN A 548 9.03 37.40 5.45
CA ASN A 548 9.66 36.14 5.84
C ASN A 548 10.87 35.85 4.92
N PRO A 549 11.92 35.18 5.42
CA PRO A 549 13.03 34.70 4.59
C PRO A 549 12.51 33.72 3.53
N ARG A 550 12.96 33.89 2.29
CA ARG A 550 12.65 33.03 1.14
C ARG A 550 13.95 32.58 0.48
N GLY A 551 13.92 31.42 -0.16
CA GLY A 551 14.95 31.04 -1.12
C GLY A 551 15.05 32.07 -2.26
N LEU A 552 16.24 32.18 -2.84
CA LEU A 552 16.56 33.01 -4.00
C LEU A 552 16.33 32.25 -5.31
N LYS A 553 16.27 30.91 -5.26
CA LYS A 553 15.85 30.04 -6.35
C LYS A 553 14.92 28.91 -5.89
N ALA A 554 14.26 28.27 -6.85
CA ALA A 554 13.50 27.05 -6.61
C ALA A 554 14.39 25.96 -5.96
N LEU A 555 13.81 25.15 -5.07
CA LEU A 555 14.47 24.09 -4.32
C LEU A 555 15.55 24.55 -3.33
N GLU A 556 15.71 25.85 -3.08
CA GLU A 556 16.67 26.30 -2.06
C GLU A 556 16.13 26.11 -0.64
N LEU A 557 14.93 26.60 -0.38
CA LEU A 557 14.31 26.55 0.95
C LEU A 557 12.83 26.20 0.85
N TRP A 558 12.46 25.10 1.50
CA TRP A 558 11.08 24.67 1.69
C TRP A 558 10.58 24.96 3.11
N GLN A 559 9.28 25.17 3.24
CA GLN A 559 8.58 25.12 4.53
C GLN A 559 7.55 24.00 4.52
N THR A 560 7.61 23.14 5.54
CA THR A 560 6.67 22.03 5.71
C THR A 560 5.99 22.14 7.06
N ASP A 561 4.67 21.90 7.07
CA ASP A 561 3.84 21.85 8.27
C ASP A 561 2.58 21.00 8.03
N VAL A 562 1.84 20.69 9.09
CA VAL A 562 0.60 19.91 9.03
C VAL A 562 -0.60 20.79 9.32
N THR A 563 -1.65 20.64 8.50
CA THR A 563 -2.96 21.23 8.77
C THR A 563 -4.05 20.17 8.84
N GLN A 564 -5.07 20.40 9.65
CA GLN A 564 -6.23 19.51 9.74
C GLN A 564 -7.36 19.94 8.81
N VAL A 565 -7.94 18.98 8.09
CA VAL A 565 -9.16 19.09 7.28
C VAL A 565 -10.14 18.03 7.79
N ALA A 566 -11.02 18.42 8.71
CA ALA A 566 -11.92 17.50 9.43
C ALA A 566 -12.82 16.67 8.47
N GLU A 567 -13.18 17.22 7.31
CA GLU A 567 -14.00 16.54 6.28
C GLU A 567 -13.36 15.26 5.74
N PHE A 568 -12.04 15.07 5.89
CA PHE A 568 -11.34 13.86 5.40
C PHE A 568 -11.37 12.68 6.39
N GLY A 569 -12.10 12.81 7.51
CA GLY A 569 -12.31 11.73 8.46
C GLY A 569 -11.00 11.17 9.03
N ARG A 570 -10.72 9.89 8.79
CA ARG A 570 -9.47 9.24 9.25
C ARG A 570 -8.22 9.83 8.60
N LEU A 571 -8.32 10.49 7.44
CA LEU A 571 -7.22 11.13 6.72
C LEU A 571 -7.16 12.66 6.96
N LYS A 572 -7.68 13.14 8.10
CA LYS A 572 -7.77 14.58 8.40
C LYS A 572 -6.44 15.31 8.48
N TYR A 573 -5.31 14.62 8.66
CA TYR A 573 -3.99 15.23 8.79
C TYR A 573 -3.36 15.44 7.42
N VAL A 574 -3.43 16.67 6.91
CA VAL A 574 -2.88 17.04 5.60
C VAL A 574 -1.51 17.67 5.82
N HIS A 575 -0.47 16.94 5.41
CA HIS A 575 0.90 17.44 5.41
C HIS A 575 1.10 18.31 4.17
N VAL A 576 1.64 19.52 4.34
CA VAL A 576 1.80 20.51 3.27
C VAL A 576 3.25 20.98 3.24
N THR A 577 3.84 20.96 2.05
CA THR A 577 5.18 21.48 1.76
C THR A 577 5.07 22.56 0.70
N VAL A 578 5.78 23.67 0.90
CA VAL A 578 5.79 24.81 -0.01
C VAL A 578 7.21 25.25 -0.30
N ASP A 579 7.51 25.44 -1.57
CA ASP A 579 8.71 26.13 -2.02
C ASP A 579 8.60 27.64 -1.76
N THR A 580 9.52 28.19 -0.97
CA THR A 580 9.41 29.60 -0.53
C THR A 580 9.70 30.63 -1.62
N PHE A 581 10.36 30.22 -2.71
CA PHE A 581 10.65 31.05 -3.87
C PHE A 581 9.47 31.04 -4.85
N SER A 582 9.14 29.87 -5.41
CA SER A 582 8.13 29.75 -6.47
C SER A 582 6.70 29.77 -5.92
N SER A 583 6.52 29.48 -4.63
CA SER A 583 5.23 29.19 -3.99
C SER A 583 4.55 27.90 -4.50
N ALA A 584 5.30 27.03 -5.20
CA ALA A 584 4.82 25.70 -5.57
C ALA A 584 4.54 24.87 -4.32
N MET A 585 3.40 24.19 -4.30
CA MET A 585 2.89 23.47 -3.14
C MET A 585 2.70 21.99 -3.43
N TRP A 586 3.03 21.14 -2.47
CA TRP A 586 2.57 19.76 -2.44
C TRP A 586 1.83 19.47 -1.14
N ALA A 587 0.74 18.72 -1.21
CA ALA A 587 -0.04 18.33 -0.04
C ALA A 587 -0.50 16.86 -0.13
N SER A 588 -0.48 16.14 0.98
CA SER A 588 -0.94 14.75 1.05
C SER A 588 -1.69 14.47 2.34
N ALA A 589 -2.78 13.71 2.27
CA ALA A 589 -3.61 13.35 3.41
C ALA A 589 -3.14 12.03 4.06
N HIS A 590 -3.00 12.03 5.39
CA HIS A 590 -2.49 10.89 6.18
C HIS A 590 -3.34 10.60 7.41
N THR A 591 -3.16 9.41 7.97
CA THR A 591 -3.87 8.97 9.19
C THR A 591 -3.31 9.56 10.48
N GLY A 592 -2.15 10.20 10.42
CA GLY A 592 -1.48 10.79 11.57
C GLY A 592 -0.33 11.73 11.20
N GLU A 593 0.40 12.15 12.23
CA GLU A 593 1.51 13.11 12.16
C GLU A 593 2.85 12.45 12.55
N LYS A 594 2.96 11.11 12.51
CA LYS A 594 4.19 10.42 12.96
C LYS A 594 5.31 10.57 11.93
N ALA A 595 6.55 10.30 12.35
CA ALA A 595 7.73 10.34 11.49
C ALA A 595 7.56 9.57 10.15
N ARG A 596 6.91 8.40 10.18
CA ARG A 596 6.59 7.63 8.97
C ARG A 596 5.68 8.37 7.99
N ASP A 597 4.73 9.15 8.50
CA ASP A 597 3.73 9.90 7.72
C ASP A 597 4.41 11.12 7.08
N VAL A 598 5.28 11.81 7.83
CA VAL A 598 6.16 12.89 7.35
C VAL A 598 7.08 12.42 6.22
N ILE A 599 7.75 11.27 6.41
CA ILE A 599 8.65 10.69 5.38
C ILE A 599 7.85 10.29 4.14
N ALA A 600 6.66 9.71 4.29
CA ALA A 600 5.81 9.37 3.16
C ALA A 600 5.38 10.62 2.38
N HIS A 601 5.05 11.72 3.07
CA HIS A 601 4.76 13.01 2.44
C HIS A 601 5.97 13.55 1.66
N TRP A 602 7.15 13.61 2.26
CA TRP A 602 8.34 14.15 1.57
C TRP A 602 8.80 13.31 0.41
N ARG A 603 8.65 11.97 0.44
CA ARG A 603 8.92 11.13 -0.74
C ARG A 603 8.07 11.55 -1.94
N GLN A 604 6.79 11.84 -1.71
CA GLN A 604 5.91 12.31 -2.77
C GLN A 604 6.29 13.74 -3.21
N ALA A 605 6.58 14.63 -2.27
CA ALA A 605 6.99 16.00 -2.59
C ALA A 605 8.30 16.03 -3.40
N PHE A 606 9.30 15.21 -3.04
CA PHE A 606 10.57 15.10 -3.76
C PHE A 606 10.38 14.60 -5.19
N ALA A 607 9.46 13.66 -5.40
CA ALA A 607 9.15 13.15 -6.73
C ALA A 607 8.46 14.20 -7.62
N VAL A 608 7.66 15.10 -7.03
CA VAL A 608 6.85 16.06 -7.79
C VAL A 608 7.55 17.41 -7.99
N LEU A 609 8.18 17.93 -6.95
CA LEU A 609 8.82 19.26 -6.97
C LEU A 609 10.34 19.15 -7.17
N GLY A 610 10.96 18.05 -6.76
CA GLY A 610 12.42 17.89 -6.71
C GLY A 610 12.97 17.91 -5.28
N ILE A 611 14.29 17.77 -5.13
CA ILE A 611 14.94 17.67 -3.81
C ILE A 611 15.44 19.05 -3.38
N PRO A 612 15.00 19.60 -2.23
CA PRO A 612 15.46 20.91 -1.77
C PRO A 612 16.84 20.85 -1.11
N SER A 613 17.55 21.98 -1.08
CA SER A 613 18.79 22.15 -0.32
C SER A 613 18.53 22.23 1.19
N ALA A 614 17.42 22.87 1.58
CA ALA A 614 17.01 23.02 2.96
C ALA A 614 15.49 22.90 3.14
N VAL A 615 15.07 22.24 4.21
CA VAL A 615 13.67 22.22 4.67
C VAL A 615 13.58 22.85 6.04
N LYS A 616 12.58 23.71 6.25
CA LYS A 616 12.26 24.33 7.53
C LYS A 616 10.95 23.81 8.09
N THR A 617 10.97 23.32 9.33
CA THR A 617 9.79 22.80 10.05
C THR A 617 9.66 23.39 11.44
N ASP A 618 8.58 23.05 12.15
CA ASP A 618 8.44 23.35 13.57
C ASP A 618 9.27 22.36 14.40
N ASN A 619 9.28 22.56 15.73
CA ASN A 619 9.92 21.63 16.68
C ASN A 619 9.01 20.44 17.05
N GLY A 620 8.06 20.07 16.18
CA GLY A 620 7.17 18.94 16.41
C GLY A 620 7.96 17.64 16.62
N PRO A 621 7.50 16.75 17.52
CA PRO A 621 8.24 15.54 17.90
C PRO A 621 8.47 14.58 16.72
N ALA A 622 7.63 14.63 15.68
CA ALA A 622 7.83 13.86 14.46
C ALA A 622 9.02 14.37 13.63
N TYR A 623 9.12 15.70 13.44
CA TYR A 623 10.21 16.33 12.70
C TYR A 623 11.55 16.25 13.45
N ALA A 624 11.53 16.28 14.78
CA ALA A 624 12.72 16.12 15.62
C ALA A 624 13.23 14.68 15.75
N SER A 625 12.52 13.69 15.19
CA SER A 625 12.84 12.28 15.36
C SER A 625 14.14 11.85 14.65
N GLN A 626 14.83 10.85 15.21
CA GLN A 626 16.04 10.28 14.61
C GLN A 626 15.79 9.74 13.19
N GLN A 627 14.61 9.14 12.96
CA GLN A 627 14.22 8.57 11.68
C GLN A 627 14.12 9.64 10.57
N VAL A 628 13.55 10.80 10.90
CA VAL A 628 13.44 11.94 9.97
C VAL A 628 14.82 12.54 9.68
N ARG A 629 15.68 12.66 10.70
CA ARG A 629 17.06 13.14 10.51
C ARG A 629 17.87 12.23 9.59
N GLN A 630 17.81 10.92 9.79
CA GLN A 630 18.48 9.94 8.93
C GLN A 630 17.97 10.00 7.49
N PHE A 631 16.66 10.17 7.32
CA PHE A 631 16.07 10.34 5.99
C PHE A 631 16.61 11.61 5.31
N LEU A 632 16.52 12.79 5.92
CA LEU A 632 17.01 14.02 5.28
C LEU A 632 18.52 13.95 4.98
N GLN A 633 19.30 13.35 5.87
CA GLN A 633 20.73 13.12 5.66
C GLN A 633 21.02 12.23 4.44
N SER A 634 20.25 11.15 4.24
CA SER A 634 20.44 10.26 3.07
C SER A 634 20.11 10.93 1.74
N TRP A 635 19.30 11.99 1.77
CA TRP A 635 18.92 12.78 0.59
C TRP A 635 19.72 14.09 0.46
N GLY A 636 20.71 14.33 1.33
CA GLY A 636 21.55 15.53 1.28
C GLY A 636 20.83 16.84 1.65
N VAL A 637 19.70 16.77 2.35
CA VAL A 637 18.86 17.93 2.67
C VAL A 637 19.18 18.45 4.07
N SER A 638 19.46 19.75 4.19
CA SER A 638 19.64 20.40 5.49
C SER A 638 18.31 20.67 6.20
N HIS A 639 18.26 20.46 7.52
CA HIS A 639 17.03 20.62 8.31
C HIS A 639 17.14 21.78 9.30
N ASN A 640 16.30 22.80 9.10
CA ASN A 640 16.24 23.99 9.94
C ASN A 640 14.98 23.99 10.81
N PHE A 641 15.13 24.14 12.12
CA PHE A 641 14.00 24.29 13.02
C PHE A 641 13.57 25.75 13.17
N GLY A 642 12.26 25.99 13.34
CA GLY A 642 11.75 27.29 13.76
C GLY A 642 12.21 27.67 15.18
N ILE A 643 12.52 28.95 15.41
CA ILE A 643 12.85 29.47 16.75
C ILE A 643 11.56 29.48 17.59
N PRO A 644 11.53 28.85 18.79
CA PRO A 644 10.41 28.96 19.71
C PRO A 644 10.16 30.44 20.06
N HIS A 645 8.92 30.90 19.95
CA HIS A 645 8.45 32.26 20.28
C HIS A 645 8.73 33.41 19.27
N SER A 646 9.12 33.13 18.01
CA SER A 646 9.06 34.13 16.93
C SER A 646 7.93 33.83 15.93
N PRO A 647 6.78 34.54 15.99
CA PRO A 647 5.59 34.25 15.17
C PRO A 647 5.77 34.50 13.65
N THR A 648 6.97 34.84 13.18
CA THR A 648 7.28 35.10 11.76
C THR A 648 7.99 33.93 11.06
N GLY A 649 8.37 32.86 11.79
CA GLY A 649 9.24 31.79 11.27
C GLY A 649 8.62 30.86 10.21
N GLN A 650 7.31 30.58 10.29
CA GLN A 650 6.58 29.61 9.45
C GLN A 650 5.37 30.21 8.70
N ALA A 651 5.22 31.54 8.71
CA ALA A 651 4.04 32.17 8.13
C ALA A 651 3.89 31.99 6.60
N ILE A 652 4.82 31.36 5.87
CA ILE A 652 4.60 31.02 4.45
C ILE A 652 3.73 29.77 4.35
N VAL A 653 4.06 28.69 5.06
CA VAL A 653 3.27 27.44 5.02
C VAL A 653 1.88 27.63 5.63
N GLU A 654 1.75 28.42 6.70
CA GLU A 654 0.44 28.76 7.30
C GLU A 654 -0.48 29.54 6.35
N ARG A 655 0.04 30.50 5.59
CA ARG A 655 -0.74 31.21 4.56
C ARG A 655 -1.19 30.26 3.45
N ASN A 656 -0.34 29.30 3.11
CA ASN A 656 -0.63 28.28 2.13
C ASN A 656 -1.68 27.27 2.64
N HIS A 657 -1.71 26.96 3.95
CA HIS A 657 -2.83 26.23 4.56
C HIS A 657 -4.16 26.96 4.33
N GLY A 658 -4.19 28.27 4.56
CA GLY A 658 -5.37 29.10 4.30
C GLY A 658 -5.80 29.09 2.84
N THR A 659 -4.84 29.13 1.92
CA THR A 659 -5.09 29.07 0.46
C THR A 659 -5.66 27.71 0.05
N LEU A 660 -5.03 26.61 0.49
CA LEU A 660 -5.47 25.25 0.22
C LEU A 660 -6.89 24.99 0.74
N LYS A 661 -7.16 25.37 2.00
CA LYS A 661 -8.49 25.22 2.61
C LYS A 661 -9.55 26.02 1.86
N ARG A 662 -9.23 27.23 1.40
CA ARG A 662 -10.14 28.06 0.62
C ARG A 662 -10.49 27.42 -0.73
N VAL A 663 -9.51 26.88 -1.43
CA VAL A 663 -9.74 26.16 -2.72
C VAL A 663 -10.59 24.91 -2.48
N LEU A 664 -10.28 24.13 -1.44
CA LEU A 664 -11.07 22.94 -1.08
C LEU A 664 -12.52 23.28 -0.71
N GLN A 665 -12.76 24.44 -0.08
CA GLN A 665 -14.11 24.92 0.22
C GLN A 665 -14.86 25.35 -1.04
N LYS A 666 -14.22 26.11 -1.93
CA LYS A 666 -14.82 26.53 -3.21
C LYS A 666 -15.24 25.31 -4.05
N GLN A 667 -14.37 24.31 -4.13
CA GLN A 667 -14.60 23.11 -4.94
C GLN A 667 -15.52 22.06 -4.27
N LYS A 668 -16.09 22.36 -3.09
CA LYS A 668 -16.82 21.39 -2.27
C LYS A 668 -18.11 20.88 -2.93
N ARG A 669 -18.89 21.75 -3.57
CA ARG A 669 -20.18 21.38 -4.17
C ARG A 669 -20.02 20.45 -5.38
N GLY A 670 -18.98 20.67 -6.19
CA GLY A 670 -18.67 19.84 -7.36
C GLY A 670 -17.86 18.57 -7.09
N MET A 671 -17.68 18.17 -5.82
CA MET A 671 -16.88 16.99 -5.41
C MET A 671 -17.54 16.18 -4.29
N GLN A 672 -18.87 16.13 -4.22
CA GLN A 672 -19.56 15.24 -3.28
C GLN A 672 -19.29 13.77 -3.65
N GLY A 673 -18.80 12.97 -2.70
CA GLY A 673 -18.46 11.55 -2.90
C GLY A 673 -17.02 11.25 -3.30
N GLU A 674 -16.22 12.26 -3.66
CA GLU A 674 -14.81 12.09 -4.04
C GLU A 674 -13.88 11.79 -2.86
N THR A 675 -12.82 11.01 -3.11
CA THR A 675 -11.84 10.67 -2.06
C THR A 675 -11.02 11.89 -1.62
N PRO A 676 -10.52 11.94 -0.37
CA PRO A 676 -9.64 13.02 0.10
C PRO A 676 -8.44 13.32 -0.82
N ASN A 677 -7.84 12.28 -1.41
CA ASN A 677 -6.70 12.42 -2.31
C ASN A 677 -7.11 13.03 -3.66
N SER A 678 -8.25 12.62 -4.23
CA SER A 678 -8.82 13.22 -5.45
C SER A 678 -9.11 14.72 -5.24
N ARG A 679 -9.72 15.06 -4.09
CA ARG A 679 -10.01 16.44 -3.71
C ARG A 679 -8.73 17.27 -3.56
N LEU A 680 -7.69 16.73 -2.94
CA LEU A 680 -6.38 17.40 -2.83
C LEU A 680 -5.69 17.56 -4.19
N ALA A 681 -5.71 16.55 -5.04
CA ALA A 681 -5.10 16.60 -6.37
C ALA A 681 -5.71 17.73 -7.22
N LYS A 682 -7.04 17.85 -7.24
CA LYS A 682 -7.74 18.95 -7.94
C LYS A 682 -7.38 20.33 -7.38
N ALA A 683 -7.32 20.46 -6.05
CA ALA A 683 -6.95 21.72 -5.40
C ALA A 683 -5.49 22.11 -5.72
N LEU A 684 -4.56 21.15 -5.63
CA LEU A 684 -3.14 21.36 -5.98
C LEU A 684 -2.96 21.69 -7.46
N TYR A 685 -3.69 21.02 -8.35
CA TYR A 685 -3.68 21.35 -9.78
C TYR A 685 -4.09 22.80 -10.03
N THR A 686 -5.15 23.24 -9.36
CA THR A 686 -5.63 24.63 -9.44
C THR A 686 -4.59 25.63 -8.92
N ILE A 687 -3.94 25.32 -7.79
CA ILE A 687 -2.94 26.20 -7.16
C ILE A 687 -1.64 26.26 -7.99
N ASN A 688 -1.14 25.12 -8.46
CA ASN A 688 0.17 25.03 -9.09
C ASN A 688 0.14 25.31 -10.59
N HIS A 689 -0.85 24.76 -11.31
CA HIS A 689 -0.88 24.76 -12.78
C HIS A 689 -1.79 25.85 -13.36
N LEU A 690 -2.82 26.24 -12.62
CA LEU A 690 -3.82 27.20 -13.13
C LEU A 690 -3.63 28.59 -12.52
N THR A 691 -3.12 28.74 -11.30
CA THR A 691 -2.98 30.05 -10.68
C THR A 691 -1.78 30.81 -11.23
N VAL A 692 -2.03 31.99 -11.80
CA VAL A 692 -0.99 32.93 -12.27
C VAL A 692 -0.86 34.08 -11.26
N PRO A 693 0.28 34.19 -10.53
CA PRO A 693 0.52 35.29 -9.59
C PRO A 693 0.50 36.67 -10.28
N GLN A 694 0.05 37.72 -9.60
CA GLN A 694 -0.04 39.08 -10.18
C GLN A 694 1.30 39.65 -10.70
N ASN A 695 2.42 39.17 -10.18
CA ASN A 695 3.77 39.61 -10.58
C ASN A 695 4.43 38.65 -11.60
N SER A 696 3.66 37.74 -12.20
CA SER A 696 4.15 36.70 -13.11
C SER A 696 3.25 36.57 -14.33
N ASN A 697 3.83 36.25 -15.48
CA ASN A 697 3.07 35.85 -16.67
C ASN A 697 2.83 34.33 -16.73
N ASN A 698 3.51 33.56 -15.89
CA ASN A 698 3.49 32.10 -15.90
C ASN A 698 2.80 31.53 -14.64
N PRO A 699 2.19 30.33 -14.73
CA PRO A 699 1.72 29.58 -13.57
C PRO A 699 2.84 29.28 -12.58
N VAL A 700 2.44 29.08 -11.31
CA VAL A 700 3.35 28.80 -10.18
C VAL A 700 4.34 27.68 -10.48
N ILE A 701 3.86 26.56 -11.03
CA ILE A 701 4.70 25.40 -11.31
C ILE A 701 5.68 25.63 -12.46
N LEU A 702 5.30 26.47 -13.44
CA LEU A 702 6.17 26.78 -14.57
C LEU A 702 7.31 27.70 -14.11
N ASN A 703 7.03 28.67 -13.23
CA ASN A 703 8.08 29.47 -12.58
C ASN A 703 9.04 28.63 -11.76
N HIS A 704 8.53 27.60 -11.08
CA HIS A 704 9.37 26.66 -10.34
C HIS A 704 10.38 25.95 -11.26
N HIS A 705 9.93 25.42 -12.40
CA HIS A 705 10.80 24.71 -13.34
C HIS A 705 11.71 25.64 -14.15
N LEU A 706 11.22 26.80 -14.60
CA LEU A 706 12.03 27.79 -15.31
C LEU A 706 13.19 28.30 -14.45
N SER A 707 12.97 28.45 -13.14
CA SER A 707 14.05 28.79 -12.18
C SER A 707 15.13 27.71 -12.09
N LEU A 708 14.82 26.45 -12.38
CA LEU A 708 15.80 25.36 -12.37
C LEU A 708 16.60 25.29 -13.68
N GLN A 709 16.08 25.87 -14.77
CA GLN A 709 16.72 25.90 -16.09
C GLN A 709 17.61 27.13 -16.31
N ALA A 710 17.44 28.19 -15.51
CA ALA A 710 18.32 29.35 -15.55
C ALA A 710 19.71 28.97 -15.01
N SER A 711 20.70 28.88 -15.90
CA SER A 711 22.12 28.67 -15.56
C SER A 711 22.66 29.88 -14.78
N ASP A 712 23.63 29.68 -13.88
CA ASP A 712 24.36 30.75 -13.16
C ASP A 712 25.24 31.59 -14.13
N GLY A 713 24.63 32.29 -15.09
CA GLY A 713 25.30 33.07 -16.12
C GLY A 713 24.63 34.43 -16.33
N GLU A 714 25.45 35.48 -16.29
CA GLU A 714 25.17 36.91 -16.51
C GLU A 714 24.38 37.68 -15.42
N GLN A 715 25.14 38.41 -14.59
CA GLN A 715 24.59 39.44 -13.71
C GLN A 715 24.03 40.59 -14.57
N GLN A 716 22.71 40.59 -14.78
CA GLN A 716 22.02 41.80 -15.24
C GLN A 716 22.30 42.97 -14.27
N PRO A 717 22.42 44.21 -14.75
CA PRO A 717 22.63 45.38 -13.91
C PRO A 717 21.46 45.51 -12.90
N ARG A 718 21.75 45.23 -11.62
CA ARG A 718 20.76 45.29 -10.54
C ARG A 718 20.56 46.74 -10.11
N ALA A 719 19.30 47.14 -9.92
CA ALA A 719 18.97 48.48 -9.45
C ALA A 719 19.57 48.73 -8.06
N LYS A 720 20.30 49.84 -7.89
CA LYS A 720 20.86 50.24 -6.60
C LYS A 720 19.76 50.86 -5.72
N VAL A 721 19.63 50.34 -4.50
CA VAL A 721 18.65 50.80 -3.51
C VAL A 721 19.32 51.15 -2.18
N ARG A 722 18.73 52.10 -1.46
CA ARG A 722 19.07 52.37 -0.06
C ARG A 722 18.08 51.68 0.87
N VAL A 723 18.60 51.16 1.97
CA VAL A 723 17.87 50.34 2.95
C VAL A 723 17.82 51.08 4.27
N ARG A 724 16.64 51.16 4.89
CA ARG A 724 16.50 51.72 6.23
C ARG A 724 16.84 50.66 7.26
N ASN A 725 17.92 50.86 8.01
CA ASN A 725 18.27 50.01 9.13
C ASN A 725 17.17 50.10 10.20
N LEU A 726 16.60 48.95 10.58
CA LEU A 726 15.46 48.87 11.50
C LEU A 726 15.83 49.22 12.95
N VAL A 727 17.13 49.15 13.30
CA VAL A 727 17.66 49.44 14.64
C VAL A 727 18.10 50.89 14.74
N THR A 728 18.94 51.36 13.81
CA THR A 728 19.50 52.73 13.84
C THR A 728 18.59 53.77 13.17
N LYS A 729 17.54 53.34 12.46
CA LYS A 729 16.62 54.14 11.62
C LYS A 729 17.28 54.95 10.49
N GLN A 730 18.59 54.81 10.29
CA GLN A 730 19.35 55.46 9.22
C GLN A 730 19.25 54.69 7.90
N TRP A 731 19.50 55.38 6.79
CA TRP A 731 19.49 54.78 5.45
C TRP A 731 20.91 54.38 5.05
N GLU A 732 21.13 53.09 4.81
CA GLU A 732 22.39 52.47 4.42
C GLU A 732 22.35 52.07 2.93
N GLY A 733 23.51 51.82 2.32
CA GLY A 733 23.65 51.51 0.88
C GLY A 733 24.46 52.57 0.12
N PRO A 734 24.66 52.40 -1.21
CA PRO A 734 23.81 51.62 -2.13
C PRO A 734 24.05 50.09 -2.12
N TYR A 735 22.95 49.33 -2.13
CA TYR A 735 22.94 47.86 -2.21
C TYR A 735 22.20 47.40 -3.47
N ASP A 736 22.57 46.23 -4.01
CA ASP A 736 21.89 45.66 -5.17
C ASP A 736 20.53 45.09 -4.78
N LEU A 737 19.47 45.51 -5.47
CA LEU A 737 18.14 44.92 -5.32
C LEU A 737 18.09 43.56 -6.04
N ILE A 738 17.88 42.49 -5.28
CA ILE A 738 17.84 41.11 -5.79
C ILE A 738 16.41 40.71 -6.16
N ALA A 739 15.42 41.05 -5.32
CA ALA A 739 14.01 40.74 -5.55
C ALA A 739 13.10 41.75 -4.83
N MET A 740 11.91 42.06 -5.36
CA MET A 740 10.91 42.90 -4.70
C MET A 740 9.50 42.39 -4.97
N GLY A 741 8.64 42.42 -3.95
CA GLY A 741 7.24 42.01 -4.05
C GLY A 741 6.35 42.76 -3.07
N ARG A 742 5.06 42.39 -3.00
CA ARG A 742 4.09 43.09 -2.16
C ARG A 742 4.45 42.94 -0.67
N GLY A 743 4.99 44.01 -0.10
CA GLY A 743 5.36 44.12 1.32
C GLY A 743 6.80 43.72 1.65
N TYR A 744 7.62 43.25 0.70
CA TYR A 744 8.99 42.78 0.95
C TYR A 744 9.97 43.13 -0.18
N ALA A 745 11.26 43.18 0.15
CA ALA A 745 12.38 43.36 -0.78
C ALA A 745 13.63 42.61 -0.27
N CYS A 746 14.42 42.05 -1.18
CA CYS A 746 15.71 41.42 -0.92
C CYS A 746 16.83 42.26 -1.50
N VAL A 747 17.86 42.52 -0.72
CA VAL A 747 19.03 43.33 -1.11
C VAL A 747 20.33 42.57 -0.82
N SER A 748 21.34 42.76 -1.66
CA SER A 748 22.69 42.25 -1.44
C SER A 748 23.48 43.24 -0.58
N THR A 749 23.86 42.84 0.64
CA THR A 749 24.72 43.64 1.53
C THR A 749 26.10 43.00 1.68
N ASP A 750 27.07 43.72 2.23
CA ASP A 750 28.44 43.23 2.46
C ASP A 750 28.49 42.02 3.41
N THR A 751 27.43 41.80 4.19
CA THR A 751 27.25 40.64 5.10
C THR A 751 26.36 39.54 4.51
N GLY A 752 25.99 39.61 3.23
CA GLY A 752 25.12 38.67 2.54
C GLY A 752 23.74 39.24 2.18
N THR A 753 22.83 38.39 1.70
CA THR A 753 21.49 38.80 1.25
C THR A 753 20.53 39.06 2.41
N ARG A 754 19.82 40.19 2.39
CA ARG A 754 18.92 40.62 3.47
C ARG A 754 17.49 40.87 2.97
N TRP A 755 16.51 40.20 3.57
CA TRP A 755 15.08 40.45 3.32
C TRP A 755 14.53 41.52 4.27
N LEU A 756 13.84 42.52 3.72
CA LEU A 756 13.34 43.69 4.43
C LEU A 756 11.92 44.04 3.98
N PRO A 757 11.13 44.76 4.79
CA PRO A 757 9.87 45.33 4.33
C PRO A 757 10.11 46.24 3.12
N SER A 758 9.26 46.16 2.09
CA SER A 758 9.42 47.01 0.89
C SER A 758 9.41 48.51 1.23
N LYS A 759 8.65 48.91 2.27
CA LYS A 759 8.65 50.28 2.84
C LYS A 759 10.00 50.75 3.40
N CYS A 760 10.93 49.84 3.66
CA CYS A 760 12.27 50.11 4.16
C CYS A 760 13.33 50.13 3.04
N VAL A 761 12.90 50.11 1.78
CA VAL A 761 13.78 50.15 0.61
C VAL A 761 13.35 51.30 -0.29
N ARG A 762 14.30 52.10 -0.79
CA ARG A 762 14.05 53.18 -1.76
C ARG A 762 15.14 53.25 -2.84
N PRO A 763 14.84 53.71 -4.06
CA PRO A 763 15.85 53.89 -5.11
C PRO A 763 16.99 54.81 -4.66
N ASP A 764 18.24 54.51 -5.04
CA ASP A 764 19.36 55.44 -4.87
C ASP A 764 19.45 56.39 -6.06
N LEU A 765 19.06 57.65 -5.87
CA LEU A 765 18.89 58.65 -6.94
C LEU A 765 20.13 59.53 -7.18
N ARG A 766 21.33 59.09 -6.80
CA ARG A 766 22.55 59.88 -7.05
C ARG A 766 22.94 59.77 -8.53
N PRO A 767 23.22 60.89 -9.24
CA PRO A 767 23.64 60.84 -10.63
C PRO A 767 24.99 60.10 -10.74
N GLN A 768 25.03 59.03 -11.51
CA GLN A 768 26.27 58.40 -11.94
C GLN A 768 27.08 59.45 -12.73
N ARG A 769 28.17 59.97 -12.15
CA ARG A 769 29.19 60.68 -12.91
C ARG A 769 29.79 59.68 -13.90
N GLN A 770 29.41 59.79 -15.17
CA GLN A 770 30.10 59.12 -16.26
C GLN A 770 31.56 59.57 -16.24
N ASN A 771 32.48 58.60 -16.12
CA ASN A 771 33.90 58.82 -16.36
C ASN A 771 34.07 59.29 -17.81
N SER A 772 34.38 60.58 -17.94
CA SER A 772 34.84 61.21 -19.16
C SER A 772 36.35 61.05 -19.23
N ALA A 773 36.79 60.02 -19.93
CA ALA A 773 38.13 59.90 -20.47
C ALA A 773 38.01 59.28 -21.86
N ASP A 774 37.48 60.08 -22.78
CA ASP A 774 37.78 60.00 -24.21
C ASP A 774 37.52 61.39 -24.80
N ARG A 775 38.57 62.22 -24.73
CA ARG A 775 38.72 63.41 -25.55
C ARG A 775 39.69 63.06 -26.67
N GLN A 776 39.15 62.95 -27.88
CA GLN A 776 39.62 63.55 -29.15
C GLN A 776 38.95 62.73 -30.26
N GLY A 777 37.83 63.19 -30.83
CA GLY A 777 37.78 64.10 -31.99
C GLY A 777 37.22 63.27 -33.16
N GLY A 778 36.41 63.72 -34.10
CA GLY A 778 35.83 64.99 -34.51
C GLY A 778 34.96 64.69 -35.74
N SER A 779 34.01 65.57 -36.05
CA SER A 779 32.96 65.45 -37.07
C SER A 779 33.40 65.01 -38.49
N ARG A 780 32.45 64.35 -39.18
CA ARG A 780 32.30 64.37 -40.64
C ARG A 780 32.23 65.81 -41.17
N ASP A 781 33.01 66.14 -42.20
CA ASP A 781 32.47 66.36 -43.55
C ASP A 781 33.55 66.66 -44.60
N GLN A 782 33.24 66.24 -45.83
CA GLN A 782 33.72 66.70 -47.15
C GLN A 782 35.06 66.17 -47.73
N LEU A 783 34.88 65.29 -48.72
CA LEU A 783 35.37 65.40 -50.11
C LEU A 783 36.10 66.73 -50.44
N GLU A 784 37.40 66.67 -50.79
CA GLU A 784 37.88 66.73 -52.17
C GLU A 784 39.42 66.80 -52.27
N SER A 785 39.91 66.15 -53.33
CA SER A 785 41.14 66.44 -54.09
C SER A 785 42.51 65.90 -53.63
N HIS A 786 42.94 64.91 -54.43
CA HIS A 786 44.20 64.83 -55.17
C HIS A 786 45.52 64.35 -54.52
N GLN A 787 46.00 63.27 -55.16
CA GLN A 787 47.37 62.97 -55.60
C GLN A 787 48.41 62.65 -54.52
N VAL A 788 48.85 61.39 -54.37
CA VAL A 788 49.72 60.54 -55.24
C VAL A 788 51.17 60.57 -54.72
N ASP A 789 51.77 59.39 -54.76
CA ASP A 789 53.17 59.01 -54.48
C ASP A 789 53.64 59.03 -53.01
N GLU A 790 54.45 58.09 -52.52
CA GLU A 790 54.92 56.76 -52.94
C GLU A 790 55.77 56.21 -51.77
N SER A 791 55.86 54.88 -51.64
CA SER A 791 56.98 54.12 -51.01
C SER A 791 57.21 54.29 -49.49
N SER A 792 57.66 53.33 -48.69
CA SER A 792 58.25 52.00 -48.86
C SER A 792 58.14 51.28 -47.49
N SER A 793 57.72 50.02 -47.47
CA SER A 793 58.55 48.82 -47.25
C SER A 793 58.59 48.31 -45.79
N ASP A 794 58.62 46.98 -45.73
CA ASP A 794 59.09 46.09 -44.66
C ASP A 794 58.12 45.77 -43.51
N HIS A 795 57.57 44.54 -43.49
CA HIS A 795 58.18 43.29 -42.95
C HIS A 795 58.29 43.39 -41.43
N SER A 796 57.82 42.45 -40.62
CA SER A 796 57.81 40.98 -40.76
C SER A 796 57.04 40.38 -39.57
N ASP A 797 56.40 39.23 -39.80
CA ASP A 797 56.49 37.93 -39.07
C ASP A 797 56.45 37.93 -37.52
N ASP A 798 55.93 36.93 -36.82
CA ASP A 798 55.54 35.58 -37.21
C ASP A 798 54.67 34.96 -36.10
N SER A 799 54.07 33.84 -36.50
CA SER A 799 53.57 32.64 -35.79
C SER A 799 54.16 32.31 -34.39
N SER A 800 53.65 31.38 -33.58
CA SER A 800 53.05 30.07 -33.87
C SER A 800 52.43 29.44 -32.59
N THR A 801 51.62 28.41 -32.82
CA THR A 801 51.33 27.18 -32.04
C THR A 801 52.47 26.68 -31.12
N ASP A 802 52.31 25.84 -30.07
CA ASP A 802 51.54 24.60 -29.95
C ASP A 802 51.60 24.01 -28.49
N SER A 803 50.76 23.00 -28.22
CA SER A 803 50.91 21.89 -27.22
C SER A 803 50.75 22.12 -25.69
N ASP A 804 49.63 21.66 -25.10
CA ASP A 804 49.46 20.40 -24.31
C ASP A 804 48.06 20.29 -23.68
#